data_AF-A0A1L7WH47-F1
#
_entry.id   AF-A0A1L7WH47-F1
#
_cell.length_a   1.000
_cell.length_b   1.000
_cell.length_c   1.000
_cell.angle_alpha   90.00
_cell.angle_beta   90.00
_cell.angle_gamma   90.00
#
_symmetry.space_group_name_H-M   'P 1'
#
loop_
_entity.id
_entity.type
_entity.pdbx_description
1 polymer ?
#
loop_
_entity_poly.entity_id
_entity_poly.type
_entity_poly.pdbx_seq_one_letter_code
_entity_poly.pdbx_strand_id
1 'polypeptide(L)'
;MRVPIPEPGDPGIWVSRGFQLTSERIPFDAGELIRTRLSNRPWQLYRVPADQIEPINSDWRQILSAPGIHVAGKSYGTYRVAIDDSYLPWLSVSKFKFQPEIDPLKPVDEEVSVHGEWVARWNAICRFLQDAMEAISSGKSPGLDCCYRKHARTPHQVALEWAILKRDLKLDPAVKTRFTQWLVFIILNLVNDYDTPLVLELLEKEEEQLLQAFWDLHTDLSAYLPTKIANFKARDGSLTAAQNEAEFHKLTLFRFLLELAGSKRDVRQHKLDLRYPANYNTNIYGSVFGISGSKRFGTFDSQKMLDALSKSPIFPGDTIRKLDVMKLSAKLMSHLPIGFPDGLPFDVLSKLAYGQVQMIRAEMLNFYRDRRSLETPQNNVLVLLTWNPIRHMIDEVLVEWAASADGWRLYERLIKDIQVSQPKEQLVLTLAALLCYQRLFPLTPDTNQPIKRSYQADFDAILNGERLSNARIVFEYMVLSVLRVFYTMKDNEKMRTFLASVLDIQWPVLDPFHEFSDQYWIRRMGDGLSHKDAHKMAEKIVGPARSDEEAMVEEMVTLDNKEEQESGVTTMDERWAWVSDGEHRVPAFPRAVFHLEAYKLVYVSLPKLPPHEKILSMISLPNGVSVAIVLRSYVPALEQDLNTKCWEYNIEPSREDVELLGFVKAKNQQVDAVARMAVDAMLRDNTLEEGLWVYADPLCVLNLFTTWLGGVVARSKRDSPAFPELAGIENDAESGRIQLDGYDFNSYTLVRVSYLGHWAQNLDKLGNFNEILSIAELQDESWELPVRKSYLPTLKDKLHKMVSDCIIEPDYDPTEPNAKEVEEFGYDKARILRSFTFRDRAERMIHEALPKAAAFYADLAMGGEKEMVILDIDEKEMDILENEEQEDEEMVILDDDEKEIDILENEEQEEVEMAESTDECWVMVRTLRLQSPMA
;
A
#
# COMPACT_ATOMS: atom_id res chain seq x y z
N MET A 1 63.04 8.44 -49.49
CA MET A 1 64.44 8.62 -49.93
C MET A 1 65.29 7.55 -49.27
N ARG A 2 66.04 6.75 -50.05
CA ARG A 2 66.98 5.76 -49.51
C ARG A 2 68.31 6.46 -49.19
N VAL A 3 68.74 6.40 -47.94
CA VAL A 3 70.05 6.92 -47.50
C VAL A 3 71.09 5.80 -47.71
N PRO A 4 72.26 6.07 -48.31
CA PRO A 4 73.28 5.05 -48.52
C PRO A 4 74.01 4.74 -47.21
N ILE A 5 74.34 3.46 -47.01
CA ILE A 5 75.17 2.97 -45.89
C ILE A 5 76.63 3.37 -46.18
N PRO A 6 77.33 4.09 -45.30
CA PRO A 6 78.74 4.40 -45.50
C PRO A 6 79.63 3.20 -45.15
N GLU A 7 80.68 2.99 -45.94
CA GLU A 7 81.72 1.98 -45.68
C GLU A 7 82.58 2.37 -44.45
N PRO A 8 83.12 1.39 -43.71
CA PRO A 8 83.85 1.65 -42.48
C PRO A 8 85.28 2.11 -42.80
N GLY A 9 85.59 3.39 -42.59
CA GLY A 9 86.95 3.88 -42.73
C GLY A 9 87.24 5.36 -42.53
N ASP A 10 86.24 6.25 -42.53
CA ASP A 10 86.49 7.71 -42.48
C ASP A 10 85.96 8.36 -41.19
N PRO A 11 86.79 9.07 -40.40
CA PRO A 11 86.31 9.90 -39.28
C PRO A 11 85.75 11.21 -39.82
N GLY A 12 84.56 11.14 -40.42
CA GLY A 12 83.80 12.31 -40.88
C GLY A 12 83.23 13.12 -39.70
N ILE A 13 83.51 14.42 -39.70
CA ILE A 13 82.96 15.41 -38.77
C ILE A 13 81.43 15.43 -38.90
N TRP A 14 80.72 15.13 -37.81
CA TRP A 14 79.26 15.25 -37.73
C TRP A 14 78.88 16.72 -37.58
N VAL A 15 78.45 17.36 -38.66
CA VAL A 15 77.74 18.64 -38.60
C VAL A 15 76.27 18.34 -38.34
N SER A 16 75.83 18.50 -37.09
CA SER A 16 74.40 18.53 -36.76
C SER A 16 73.79 19.79 -37.38
N ARG A 17 73.20 19.67 -38.58
CA ARG A 17 72.24 20.68 -39.05
C ARG A 17 71.06 20.63 -38.09
N GLY A 18 70.92 21.68 -37.27
CA GLY A 18 69.70 21.90 -36.50
C GLY A 18 68.51 21.95 -37.47
N PHE A 19 67.69 20.92 -37.48
CA PHE A 19 66.39 20.99 -38.13
C PHE A 19 65.52 21.91 -37.28
N GLN A 20 65.30 23.13 -37.75
CA GLN A 20 64.28 24.00 -37.22
C GLN A 20 62.94 23.40 -37.65
N LEU A 21 62.36 22.55 -36.81
CA LEU A 21 61.01 22.04 -37.02
C LEU A 21 60.04 23.19 -36.74
N THR A 22 59.73 23.98 -37.76
CA THR A 22 58.58 24.89 -37.69
C THR A 22 57.33 24.02 -37.71
N SER A 23 56.78 23.72 -36.54
CA SER A 23 55.44 23.13 -36.47
C SER A 23 54.44 24.19 -36.94
N GLU A 24 54.14 24.22 -38.23
CA GLU A 24 52.94 24.90 -38.68
C GLU A 24 51.76 24.21 -38.02
N ARG A 25 51.09 24.93 -37.12
CA ARG A 25 49.86 24.48 -36.49
C ARG A 25 48.85 24.33 -37.63
N ILE A 26 48.55 23.09 -38.01
CA ILE A 26 47.47 22.82 -38.97
C ILE A 26 46.23 23.53 -38.40
N PRO A 27 45.63 24.49 -39.13
CA PRO A 27 44.40 25.13 -38.69
C PRO A 27 43.35 24.04 -38.50
N PHE A 28 42.76 23.94 -37.32
CA PHE A 28 41.69 22.97 -37.10
C PHE A 28 40.44 23.45 -37.88
N ASP A 29 39.75 22.52 -38.55
CA ASP A 29 38.55 22.83 -39.32
C ASP A 29 37.31 22.62 -38.45
N ALA A 30 36.77 23.70 -37.87
CA ALA A 30 35.51 23.66 -37.13
C ALA A 30 34.34 23.09 -37.96
N GLY A 31 34.41 23.20 -39.29
CA GLY A 31 33.42 22.65 -40.20
C GLY A 31 33.36 21.11 -40.19
N GLU A 32 34.47 20.44 -39.88
CA GLU A 32 34.49 18.98 -39.72
C GLU A 32 33.65 18.57 -38.51
N LEU A 33 33.88 19.21 -37.36
CA LEU A 33 33.14 18.95 -36.13
C LEU A 33 31.63 19.21 -36.30
N ILE A 34 31.26 20.31 -36.97
CA ILE A 34 29.86 20.67 -37.22
C ILE A 34 29.16 19.64 -38.14
N ARG A 35 29.89 18.96 -39.01
CA ARG A 35 29.35 17.92 -39.90
C ARG A 35 29.25 16.55 -39.22
N THR A 36 29.90 16.35 -38.08
CA THR A 36 29.78 15.11 -37.30
C THR A 36 28.33 14.94 -36.85
N ARG A 37 27.75 13.80 -37.20
CA ARG A 37 26.39 13.47 -36.72
C ARG A 37 26.44 13.28 -35.22
N LEU A 38 25.54 13.97 -34.52
CA LEU A 38 25.34 13.76 -33.09
C LEU A 38 24.96 12.31 -32.82
N SER A 39 25.52 11.76 -31.75
CA SER A 39 25.20 10.42 -31.33
C SER A 39 23.85 10.38 -30.60
N ASN A 40 23.25 9.19 -30.52
CA ASN A 40 22.13 8.97 -29.60
C ASN A 40 22.61 8.75 -28.14
N ARG A 41 23.92 8.90 -27.87
CA ARG A 41 24.49 8.71 -26.54
C ARG A 41 24.21 9.94 -25.66
N PRO A 42 24.17 9.76 -24.33
CA PRO A 42 23.96 10.89 -23.42
C PRO A 42 25.09 11.89 -23.54
N TRP A 43 24.75 13.17 -23.42
CA TRP A 43 25.74 14.23 -23.30
C TRP A 43 26.46 14.11 -21.95
N GLN A 44 27.67 14.66 -21.87
CA GLN A 44 28.48 14.67 -20.65
C GLN A 44 28.88 16.11 -20.28
N LEU A 45 28.97 16.37 -18.97
CA LEU A 45 29.41 17.66 -18.43
C LEU A 45 30.92 17.69 -18.27
N TYR A 46 31.52 18.79 -18.71
CA TYR A 46 32.95 19.04 -18.58
C TYR A 46 33.23 20.44 -18.03
N ARG A 47 34.33 20.57 -17.32
CA ARG A 47 34.92 21.85 -16.93
C ARG A 47 35.96 22.28 -17.96
N VAL A 48 35.83 23.51 -18.44
CA VAL A 48 36.75 24.13 -19.39
C VAL A 48 37.32 25.40 -18.76
N PRO A 49 38.64 25.53 -18.61
CA PRO A 49 39.23 26.74 -18.02
C PRO A 49 38.85 28.02 -18.80
N ALA A 50 38.57 29.11 -18.09
CA ALA A 50 38.08 30.35 -18.71
C ALA A 50 39.11 30.99 -19.66
N ASP A 51 40.40 30.85 -19.38
CA ASP A 51 41.49 31.26 -20.26
C ASP A 51 41.50 30.52 -21.60
N GLN A 52 40.81 29.38 -21.70
CA GLN A 52 40.65 28.64 -22.95
C GLN A 52 39.48 29.16 -23.78
N ILE A 53 38.45 29.77 -23.19
CA ILE A 53 37.23 30.25 -23.91
C ILE A 53 37.23 31.77 -24.12
N GLU A 54 37.65 32.54 -23.13
CA GLU A 54 37.53 34.00 -23.13
C GLU A 54 38.37 34.74 -24.18
N PRO A 55 39.59 34.29 -24.56
CA PRO A 55 40.36 34.99 -25.59
C PRO A 55 39.59 35.12 -26.90
N ILE A 56 39.67 36.27 -27.58
CA ILE A 56 38.97 36.52 -28.84
C ILE A 56 39.36 35.48 -29.91
N ASN A 57 40.62 35.09 -29.93
CA ASN A 57 41.18 34.10 -30.86
C ASN A 57 41.17 32.68 -30.27
N SER A 58 40.33 32.42 -29.28
CA SER A 58 40.17 31.10 -28.67
C SER A 58 39.66 30.09 -29.70
N ASP A 59 40.25 28.90 -29.68
CA ASP A 59 39.79 27.77 -30.50
C ASP A 59 38.39 27.31 -30.07
N TRP A 60 38.07 27.42 -28.78
CA TRP A 60 36.73 27.10 -28.26
C TRP A 60 35.67 28.00 -28.86
N ARG A 61 35.91 29.32 -28.97
CA ARG A 61 34.94 30.26 -29.57
C ARG A 61 34.53 29.88 -30.99
N GLN A 62 35.42 29.26 -31.75
CA GLN A 62 35.15 28.82 -33.11
C GLN A 62 34.17 27.63 -33.16
N ILE A 63 34.11 26.82 -32.11
CA ILE A 63 33.28 25.61 -32.04
C ILE A 63 32.08 25.73 -31.08
N LEU A 64 31.94 26.80 -30.29
CA LEU A 64 30.78 26.98 -29.38
C LEU A 64 29.43 27.03 -30.11
N SER A 65 29.42 27.28 -31.42
CA SER A 65 28.23 27.25 -32.25
C SER A 65 27.86 25.85 -32.75
N ALA A 66 28.72 24.86 -32.53
CA ALA A 66 28.47 23.50 -32.99
C ALA A 66 27.31 22.85 -32.21
N PRO A 67 26.44 22.07 -32.88
CA PRO A 67 25.21 21.57 -32.28
C PRO A 67 25.44 20.56 -31.14
N GLY A 68 26.63 19.96 -31.06
CA GLY A 68 27.05 19.03 -29.99
C GLY A 68 27.77 19.69 -28.82
N ILE A 69 27.78 21.03 -28.72
CA ILE A 69 28.44 21.78 -27.64
C ILE A 69 27.45 22.79 -27.05
N HIS A 70 27.34 22.78 -25.72
CA HIS A 70 26.52 23.75 -24.99
C HIS A 70 27.30 24.29 -23.79
N VAL A 71 27.56 25.60 -23.76
CA VAL A 71 28.15 26.26 -22.59
C VAL A 71 27.03 26.62 -21.63
N ALA A 72 27.00 25.95 -20.50
CA ALA A 72 25.89 26.04 -19.56
C ALA A 72 26.04 27.20 -18.57
N GLY A 73 27.26 27.48 -18.13
CA GLY A 73 27.52 28.52 -17.13
C GLY A 73 29.00 28.72 -16.85
N LYS A 74 29.32 29.74 -16.05
CA LYS A 74 30.69 30.06 -15.61
C LYS A 74 30.76 30.08 -14.08
N SER A 75 31.77 29.41 -13.52
CA SER A 75 32.03 29.37 -12.08
C SER A 75 33.53 29.37 -11.79
N TYR A 76 34.00 30.27 -10.92
CA TYR A 76 35.37 30.31 -10.38
C TYR A 76 36.48 30.05 -11.42
N GLY A 77 36.47 30.82 -12.51
CA GLY A 77 37.52 30.73 -13.54
C GLY A 77 37.41 29.51 -14.48
N THR A 78 36.31 28.76 -14.42
CA THR A 78 35.98 27.68 -15.36
C THR A 78 34.59 27.85 -15.94
N TYR A 79 34.36 27.30 -17.11
CA TYR A 79 33.05 27.15 -17.74
C TYR A 79 32.59 25.70 -17.62
N ARG A 80 31.30 25.52 -17.37
CA ARG A 80 30.63 24.24 -17.50
C ARG A 80 30.16 24.09 -18.94
N VAL A 81 30.59 23.02 -19.59
CA VAL A 81 30.27 22.76 -21.00
C VAL A 81 29.73 21.35 -21.11
N ALA A 82 28.48 21.21 -21.59
CA ALA A 82 27.91 19.94 -21.98
C ALA A 82 28.36 19.61 -23.41
N ILE A 83 28.87 18.40 -23.62
CA ILE A 83 29.44 17.96 -24.90
C ILE A 83 28.80 16.62 -25.29
N ASP A 84 28.39 16.50 -26.56
CA ASP A 84 27.94 15.24 -27.13
C ASP A 84 29.11 14.25 -27.22
N ASP A 85 28.90 13.00 -26.80
CA ASP A 85 29.93 11.96 -26.79
C ASP A 85 30.63 11.78 -28.15
N SER A 86 29.92 12.01 -29.27
CA SER A 86 30.49 11.91 -30.62
C SER A 86 31.60 12.93 -30.89
N TYR A 87 31.66 14.03 -30.14
CA TYR A 87 32.63 15.09 -30.35
C TYR A 87 33.93 14.86 -29.54
N LEU A 88 33.88 14.01 -28.52
CA LEU A 88 35.01 13.78 -27.61
C LEU A 88 36.29 13.27 -28.30
N PRO A 89 36.24 12.31 -29.26
CA PRO A 89 37.44 11.88 -29.96
C PRO A 89 38.11 13.02 -30.73
N TRP A 90 37.32 13.84 -31.42
CA TRP A 90 37.82 14.96 -32.20
C TRP A 90 38.41 16.07 -31.32
N LEU A 91 37.73 16.42 -30.21
CA LEU A 91 38.22 17.41 -29.25
C LEU A 91 39.53 16.97 -28.59
N SER A 92 39.65 15.67 -28.29
CA SER A 92 40.86 15.09 -27.71
C SER A 92 42.05 15.13 -28.68
N VAL A 93 41.84 14.74 -29.94
CA VAL A 93 42.88 14.79 -31.00
C VAL A 93 43.32 16.23 -31.28
N SER A 94 42.39 17.17 -31.23
CA SER A 94 42.64 18.60 -31.44
C SER A 94 43.25 19.30 -30.22
N LYS A 95 43.56 18.55 -29.14
CA LYS A 95 44.22 19.03 -27.92
C LYS A 95 43.46 20.12 -27.17
N PHE A 96 42.13 20.11 -27.23
CA PHE A 96 41.31 20.96 -26.37
C PHE A 96 41.50 20.55 -24.91
N LYS A 97 41.63 21.53 -24.01
CA LYS A 97 41.72 21.29 -22.56
C LYS A 97 40.33 21.31 -21.94
N PHE A 98 39.91 20.17 -21.39
CA PHE A 98 38.67 20.01 -20.64
C PHE A 98 38.83 18.85 -19.66
N GLN A 99 38.05 18.84 -18.59
CA GLN A 99 38.06 17.78 -17.57
C GLN A 99 36.63 17.31 -17.30
N PRO A 100 36.37 16.00 -17.19
CA PRO A 100 35.03 15.50 -16.84
C PRO A 100 34.56 16.11 -15.51
N GLU A 101 33.32 16.60 -15.47
CA GLU A 101 32.71 17.06 -14.23
C GLU A 101 32.01 15.88 -13.56
N ILE A 102 32.70 15.27 -12.59
CA ILE A 102 32.23 14.06 -11.91
C ILE A 102 30.98 14.33 -11.07
N ASP A 103 30.98 15.42 -10.29
CA ASP A 103 29.82 15.87 -9.52
C ASP A 103 29.62 17.38 -9.70
N PRO A 104 28.67 17.83 -10.54
CA PRO A 104 28.42 19.24 -10.76
C PRO A 104 27.72 19.92 -9.57
N LEU A 105 27.27 19.15 -8.58
CA LEU A 105 26.68 19.65 -7.33
C LEU A 105 27.72 19.88 -6.24
N LYS A 106 28.94 19.35 -6.41
CA LYS A 106 30.04 19.57 -5.48
C LYS A 106 30.61 20.97 -5.67
N PRO A 107 30.69 21.80 -4.61
CA PRO A 107 31.31 23.12 -4.71
C PRO A 107 32.80 22.99 -5.02
N VAL A 108 33.38 24.06 -5.56
CA VAL A 108 34.83 24.15 -5.74
C VAL A 108 35.50 24.61 -4.44
N ASP A 109 36.76 24.21 -4.21
CA ASP A 109 37.45 24.48 -2.95
C ASP A 109 37.61 25.99 -2.69
N GLU A 110 37.78 26.80 -3.75
CA GLU A 110 37.81 28.25 -3.65
C GLU A 110 36.48 28.81 -3.11
N GLU A 111 35.35 28.24 -3.54
CA GLU A 111 34.04 28.65 -3.06
C GLU A 111 33.83 28.26 -1.60
N VAL A 112 34.26 27.05 -1.22
CA VAL A 112 34.23 26.55 0.16
C VAL A 112 35.06 27.46 1.07
N SER A 113 36.25 27.88 0.61
CA SER A 113 37.12 28.77 1.39
C SER A 113 36.55 30.17 1.59
N VAL A 114 35.75 30.68 0.65
CA VAL A 114 35.17 32.03 0.70
C VAL A 114 33.87 32.06 1.49
N HIS A 115 33.01 31.06 1.31
CA HIS A 115 31.63 31.09 1.81
C HIS A 115 31.36 30.07 2.94
N GLY A 116 32.31 29.16 3.23
CA GLY A 116 32.05 27.97 4.03
C GLY A 116 31.39 26.87 3.19
N GLU A 117 31.57 25.62 3.61
CA GLU A 117 31.14 24.45 2.83
C GLU A 117 29.65 24.43 2.51
N TRP A 118 28.81 24.77 3.49
CA TRP A 118 27.37 24.71 3.31
C TRP A 118 26.86 25.73 2.28
N VAL A 119 27.24 27.00 2.43
CA VAL A 119 26.85 28.08 1.51
C VAL A 119 27.43 27.79 0.12
N ALA A 120 28.66 27.28 0.05
CA ALA A 120 29.30 26.90 -1.19
C ALA A 120 28.53 25.78 -1.92
N ARG A 121 28.21 24.69 -1.23
CA ARG A 121 27.44 23.57 -1.77
C ARG A 121 26.08 24.02 -2.26
N TRP A 122 25.44 24.89 -1.49
CA TRP A 122 24.17 25.49 -1.83
C TRP A 122 24.24 26.32 -3.12
N ASN A 123 25.21 27.22 -3.20
CA ASN A 123 25.46 28.02 -4.40
C ASN A 123 25.80 27.14 -5.63
N ALA A 124 26.53 26.04 -5.44
CA ALA A 124 26.83 25.09 -6.49
C ALA A 124 25.56 24.40 -7.03
N ILE A 125 24.65 23.98 -6.15
CA ILE A 125 23.34 23.42 -6.53
C ILE A 125 22.51 24.45 -7.29
N CYS A 126 22.37 25.68 -6.77
CA CYS A 126 21.60 26.73 -7.43
C CYS A 126 22.14 27.05 -8.82
N ARG A 127 23.48 27.16 -8.96
CA ARG A 127 24.11 27.36 -10.27
C ARG A 127 23.88 26.18 -11.19
N PHE A 128 24.05 24.94 -10.72
CA PHE A 128 23.77 23.75 -11.53
C PHE A 128 22.33 23.76 -12.06
N LEU A 129 21.35 24.05 -11.20
CA LEU A 129 19.94 24.12 -11.61
C LEU A 129 19.70 25.25 -12.62
N GLN A 130 20.25 26.43 -12.38
CA GLN A 130 20.13 27.56 -13.31
C GLN A 130 20.72 27.22 -14.69
N ASP A 131 21.96 26.70 -14.70
CA ASP A 131 22.66 26.25 -15.90
C ASP A 131 21.86 25.16 -16.64
N ALA A 132 21.31 24.19 -15.91
CA ALA A 132 20.50 23.11 -16.48
C ALA A 132 19.19 23.64 -17.10
N MET A 133 18.50 24.53 -16.40
CA MET A 133 17.25 25.14 -16.86
C MET A 133 17.47 26.02 -18.09
N GLU A 134 18.55 26.78 -18.14
CA GLU A 134 18.95 27.56 -19.32
C GLU A 134 19.28 26.64 -20.49
N ALA A 135 20.05 25.58 -20.24
CA ALA A 135 20.40 24.58 -21.24
C ALA A 135 19.17 23.90 -21.86
N ILE A 136 18.24 23.44 -21.01
CA ILE A 136 16.98 22.82 -21.45
C ILE A 136 16.12 23.83 -22.22
N SER A 137 15.99 25.06 -21.70
CA SER A 137 15.20 26.11 -22.34
C SER A 137 15.76 26.53 -23.69
N SER A 138 17.06 26.35 -23.94
CA SER A 138 17.70 26.68 -25.21
C SER A 138 17.23 25.82 -26.39
N GLY A 139 16.65 24.64 -26.13
CA GLY A 139 16.14 23.73 -27.17
C GLY A 139 17.20 23.15 -28.10
N LYS A 140 18.50 23.33 -27.81
CA LYS A 140 19.60 23.00 -28.74
C LYS A 140 19.77 21.50 -29.00
N SER A 141 19.45 20.61 -28.05
CA SER A 141 19.53 19.16 -28.25
C SER A 141 18.69 18.38 -27.22
N PRO A 142 17.96 17.32 -27.64
CA PRO A 142 17.25 16.42 -26.72
C PRO A 142 18.17 15.68 -25.74
N GLY A 143 19.46 15.52 -26.07
CA GLY A 143 20.42 14.79 -25.23
C GLY A 143 20.79 15.50 -23.93
N LEU A 144 20.58 16.83 -23.86
CA LEU A 144 20.88 17.64 -22.68
C LEU A 144 20.02 17.26 -21.47
N ASP A 145 18.74 16.97 -21.67
CA ASP A 145 17.83 16.54 -20.59
C ASP A 145 18.35 15.30 -19.88
N CYS A 146 18.77 14.31 -20.66
CA CYS A 146 19.31 13.05 -20.15
C CYS A 146 20.60 13.28 -19.36
N CYS A 147 21.44 14.20 -19.83
CA CYS A 147 22.67 14.59 -19.14
C CYS A 147 22.38 15.21 -17.78
N TYR A 148 21.56 16.27 -17.71
CA TYR A 148 21.26 16.93 -16.44
C TYR A 148 20.47 16.03 -15.48
N ARG A 149 19.55 15.19 -15.99
CA ARG A 149 18.83 14.21 -15.16
C ARG A 149 19.76 13.24 -14.45
N LYS A 150 20.87 12.83 -15.10
CA LYS A 150 21.85 11.91 -14.51
C LYS A 150 22.52 12.50 -13.26
N HIS A 151 22.67 13.81 -13.21
CA HIS A 151 23.36 14.51 -12.13
C HIS A 151 22.41 15.14 -11.09
N ALA A 152 21.13 15.31 -11.41
CA ALA A 152 20.14 15.88 -10.49
C ALA A 152 19.70 14.86 -9.43
N ARG A 153 19.94 15.17 -8.14
CA ARG A 153 19.38 14.41 -7.01
C ARG A 153 17.88 14.68 -6.84
N THR A 154 17.14 13.80 -6.15
CA THR A 154 15.67 13.82 -6.01
C THR A 154 15.03 15.19 -5.77
N PRO A 155 15.45 16.04 -4.80
CA PRO A 155 14.81 17.34 -4.59
C PRO A 155 15.06 18.34 -5.74
N HIS A 156 16.18 18.19 -6.45
CA HIS A 156 16.54 19.04 -7.59
C HIS A 156 15.92 18.54 -8.90
N GLN A 157 15.57 17.24 -8.95
CA GLN A 157 14.97 16.63 -10.12
C GLN A 157 13.62 17.28 -10.46
N VAL A 158 12.80 17.64 -9.46
CA VAL A 158 11.49 18.28 -9.69
C VAL A 158 11.62 19.55 -10.55
N ALA A 159 12.52 20.46 -10.17
CA ALA A 159 12.75 21.72 -10.90
C ALA A 159 13.21 21.47 -12.35
N LEU A 160 14.11 20.50 -12.52
CA LEU A 160 14.60 20.10 -13.84
C LEU A 160 13.46 19.58 -14.73
N GLU A 161 12.61 18.72 -14.18
CA GLU A 161 11.53 18.08 -14.91
C GLU A 161 10.46 19.11 -15.31
N TRP A 162 10.18 20.09 -14.46
CA TRP A 162 9.31 21.21 -14.85
C TRP A 162 9.91 22.04 -15.99
N ALA A 163 11.22 22.29 -15.99
CA ALA A 163 11.88 22.98 -17.09
C ALA A 163 11.75 22.21 -18.42
N ILE A 164 11.86 20.88 -18.37
CA ILE A 164 11.66 20.00 -19.53
C ILE A 164 10.22 20.07 -20.02
N LEU A 165 9.23 19.98 -19.12
CA LEU A 165 7.82 20.13 -19.46
C LEU A 165 7.54 21.49 -20.12
N LYS A 166 8.12 22.57 -19.58
CA LYS A 166 7.99 23.92 -20.12
C LYS A 166 8.58 24.07 -21.51
N ARG A 167 9.75 23.48 -21.75
CA ARG A 167 10.35 23.44 -23.08
C ARG A 167 9.45 22.66 -24.04
N ASP A 168 9.01 21.47 -23.67
CA ASP A 168 8.20 20.61 -24.54
C ASP A 168 6.88 21.28 -24.97
N LEU A 169 6.24 22.03 -24.07
CA LEU A 169 5.05 22.82 -24.39
C LEU A 169 5.34 23.96 -25.41
N LYS A 170 6.59 24.46 -25.47
CA LYS A 170 6.99 25.53 -26.39
C LYS A 170 7.44 25.04 -27.78
N LEU A 171 7.73 23.74 -27.95
CA LEU A 171 8.29 23.22 -29.21
C LEU A 171 7.31 23.26 -30.38
N ASP A 172 6.02 23.02 -30.12
CA ASP A 172 4.97 22.99 -31.14
C ASP A 172 3.81 23.93 -30.77
N PRO A 173 3.58 25.02 -31.53
CA PRO A 173 2.46 25.95 -31.29
C PRO A 173 1.08 25.27 -31.27
N ALA A 174 0.86 24.22 -32.08
CA ALA A 174 -0.43 23.52 -32.13
C ALA A 174 -0.66 22.63 -30.90
N VAL A 175 0.41 22.06 -30.34
CA VAL A 175 0.36 21.36 -29.04
C VAL A 175 0.10 22.36 -27.93
N LYS A 176 0.80 23.50 -27.96
CA LYS A 176 0.62 24.62 -27.02
C LYS A 176 -0.84 25.07 -26.93
N THR A 177 -1.46 25.36 -28.07
CA THR A 177 -2.88 25.79 -28.12
C THR A 177 -3.83 24.71 -27.62
N ARG A 178 -3.64 23.45 -28.02
CA ARG A 178 -4.48 22.34 -27.55
C ARG A 178 -4.36 22.11 -26.05
N PHE A 179 -3.15 22.17 -25.50
CA PHE A 179 -2.91 22.06 -24.07
C PHE A 179 -3.69 23.14 -23.30
N THR A 180 -3.57 24.41 -23.72
CA THR A 180 -4.25 25.54 -23.08
C THR A 180 -5.78 25.41 -23.19
N GLN A 181 -6.29 25.02 -24.36
CA GLN A 181 -7.72 24.76 -24.55
C GLN A 181 -8.23 23.69 -23.58
N TRP A 182 -7.52 22.56 -23.45
CA TRP A 182 -7.97 21.50 -22.56
C TRP A 182 -7.81 21.84 -21.09
N LEU A 183 -6.79 22.61 -20.73
CA LEU A 183 -6.66 23.13 -19.38
C LEU A 183 -7.90 23.98 -19.01
N VAL A 184 -8.29 24.93 -19.86
CA VAL A 184 -9.51 25.73 -19.67
C VAL A 184 -10.76 24.85 -19.61
N PHE A 185 -10.91 23.88 -20.52
CA PHE A 185 -12.04 22.95 -20.51
C PHE A 185 -12.14 22.16 -19.19
N ILE A 186 -11.00 21.68 -18.66
CA ILE A 186 -10.96 20.95 -17.39
C ILE A 186 -11.36 21.86 -16.23
N ILE A 187 -10.89 23.10 -16.21
CA ILE A 187 -11.23 24.07 -15.16
C ILE A 187 -12.72 24.40 -15.19
N LEU A 188 -13.32 24.58 -16.37
CA LEU A 188 -14.76 24.81 -16.47
C LEU A 188 -15.58 23.58 -16.02
N ASN A 189 -15.03 22.36 -16.10
CA ASN A 189 -15.69 21.17 -15.55
C ASN A 189 -15.76 21.19 -14.00
N LEU A 190 -14.94 22.00 -13.33
CA LEU A 190 -14.91 22.11 -11.87
C LEU A 190 -16.03 23.02 -11.31
N VAL A 191 -16.56 23.94 -12.11
CA VAL A 191 -17.44 25.02 -11.61
C VAL A 191 -18.92 24.74 -11.81
N ASN A 192 -19.73 25.22 -10.86
CA ASN A 192 -21.20 25.14 -10.93
C ASN A 192 -21.81 26.21 -11.82
N ASP A 193 -21.18 27.37 -11.84
CA ASP A 193 -21.64 28.59 -12.48
C ASP A 193 -20.50 29.21 -13.29
N TYR A 194 -20.77 29.44 -14.57
CA TYR A 194 -19.81 30.02 -15.51
C TYR A 194 -19.77 31.54 -15.47
N ASP A 195 -20.68 32.18 -14.73
CA ASP A 195 -20.77 33.63 -14.62
C ASP A 195 -20.12 34.15 -13.32
N THR A 196 -19.34 33.31 -12.63
CA THR A 196 -18.53 33.76 -11.48
C THR A 196 -17.36 34.64 -11.92
N PRO A 197 -16.94 35.63 -11.12
CA PRO A 197 -15.86 36.56 -11.51
C PRO A 197 -14.56 35.88 -11.92
N LEU A 198 -14.15 34.81 -11.21
CA LEU A 198 -12.93 34.06 -11.53
C LEU A 198 -13.03 33.31 -12.87
N VAL A 199 -14.20 32.78 -13.20
CA VAL A 199 -14.42 32.08 -14.48
C VAL A 199 -14.47 33.08 -15.63
N LEU A 200 -15.13 34.22 -15.45
CA LEU A 200 -15.13 35.29 -16.45
C LEU A 200 -13.71 35.82 -16.69
N GLU A 201 -12.93 36.04 -15.63
CA GLU A 201 -11.51 36.43 -15.74
C GLU A 201 -10.70 35.37 -16.50
N LEU A 202 -10.90 34.07 -16.20
CA LEU A 202 -10.25 32.97 -16.94
C LEU A 202 -10.60 33.00 -18.43
N LEU A 203 -11.87 33.19 -18.77
CA LEU A 203 -12.36 33.18 -20.14
C LEU A 203 -11.88 34.39 -20.94
N GLU A 204 -11.67 35.54 -20.29
CA GLU A 204 -11.15 36.75 -20.94
C GLU A 204 -9.65 36.66 -21.28
N LYS A 205 -8.88 35.76 -20.65
CA LYS A 205 -7.44 35.66 -20.85
C LYS A 205 -7.07 35.09 -22.23
N GLU A 206 -6.05 35.70 -22.83
CA GLU A 206 -5.41 35.19 -24.04
C GLU A 206 -4.52 33.96 -23.76
N GLU A 207 -4.15 33.22 -24.80
CA GLU A 207 -3.31 32.00 -24.68
C GLU A 207 -2.03 32.26 -23.88
N GLU A 208 -1.31 33.34 -24.15
CA GLU A 208 -0.06 33.67 -23.46
C GLU A 208 -0.27 34.05 -21.99
N GLN A 209 -1.40 34.67 -21.64
CA GLN A 209 -1.73 35.01 -20.26
C GLN A 209 -2.08 33.75 -19.45
N LEU A 210 -2.81 32.80 -20.07
CA LEU A 210 -3.13 31.52 -19.47
C LEU A 210 -1.86 30.68 -19.25
N LEU A 211 -0.98 30.64 -20.25
CA LEU A 211 0.32 29.98 -20.13
C LEU A 211 1.21 30.65 -19.11
N GLN A 212 1.19 31.98 -19.00
CA GLN A 212 1.95 32.69 -17.98
C GLN A 212 1.49 32.31 -16.58
N ALA A 213 0.18 32.23 -16.32
CA ALA A 213 -0.33 31.74 -15.03
C ALA A 213 0.13 30.31 -14.73
N PHE A 214 0.15 29.43 -15.74
CA PHE A 214 0.74 28.10 -15.62
C PHE A 214 2.26 28.13 -15.34
N TRP A 215 2.99 29.08 -15.93
CA TRP A 215 4.42 29.28 -15.66
C TRP A 215 4.71 29.89 -14.30
N ASP A 216 3.81 30.70 -13.77
CA ASP A 216 3.96 31.31 -12.45
C ASP A 216 3.93 30.24 -11.36
N LEU A 217 3.15 29.16 -11.53
CA LEU A 217 3.20 27.97 -10.66
C LEU A 217 4.62 27.40 -10.52
N HIS A 218 5.37 27.36 -11.63
CA HIS A 218 6.76 26.91 -11.65
C HIS A 218 7.76 27.98 -11.21
N THR A 219 7.50 29.25 -11.54
CA THR A 219 8.39 30.36 -11.15
C THR A 219 8.41 30.49 -9.64
N ASP A 220 7.26 30.32 -9.00
CA ASP A 220 7.16 30.13 -7.56
C ASP A 220 8.06 28.98 -7.13
N LEU A 221 7.91 27.76 -7.64
CA LEU A 221 8.80 26.63 -7.30
C LEU A 221 10.31 26.96 -7.45
N SER A 222 10.73 27.66 -8.50
CA SER A 222 12.14 28.02 -8.72
C SER A 222 12.66 29.10 -7.76
N ALA A 223 11.82 30.06 -7.35
CA ALA A 223 12.12 31.07 -6.33
C ALA A 223 11.94 30.52 -4.89
N TYR A 224 11.15 29.46 -4.75
CA TYR A 224 10.72 28.86 -3.51
C TYR A 224 11.63 27.71 -3.07
N LEU A 225 12.27 26.98 -4.01
CA LEU A 225 13.33 26.00 -3.71
C LEU A 225 14.44 26.64 -2.85
N PRO A 226 14.93 27.85 -3.19
CA PRO A 226 15.96 28.47 -2.39
C PRO A 226 15.58 28.83 -0.96
N THR A 227 14.35 29.31 -0.78
CA THR A 227 13.87 29.80 0.51
C THR A 227 13.46 28.65 1.43
N LYS A 228 12.82 27.59 0.90
CA LYS A 228 12.48 26.40 1.70
C LYS A 228 13.71 25.60 2.08
N ILE A 229 14.66 25.35 1.16
CA ILE A 229 15.87 24.58 1.48
C ILE A 229 16.79 25.34 2.48
N ALA A 230 16.78 26.68 2.45
CA ALA A 230 17.40 27.47 3.52
C ALA A 230 16.68 27.32 4.87
N ASN A 231 15.34 27.31 4.88
CA ASN A 231 14.53 27.05 6.08
C ASN A 231 14.55 25.57 6.54
N PHE A 232 15.08 24.66 5.73
CA PHE A 232 15.16 23.22 6.01
C PHE A 232 16.16 22.83 7.08
N LYS A 233 17.15 23.69 7.37
CA LYS A 233 18.08 23.47 8.49
C LYS A 233 17.44 23.72 9.86
N ALA A 234 16.31 24.43 9.95
CA ALA A 234 15.67 24.75 11.23
C ALA A 234 14.72 23.65 11.76
N ARG A 235 14.35 22.67 10.92
CA ARG A 235 13.51 21.52 11.27
C ARG A 235 13.93 20.34 10.39
N ASP A 236 14.55 19.34 11.00
CA ASP A 236 14.69 17.94 10.55
C ASP A 236 15.27 17.57 9.17
N GLY A 237 15.64 18.50 8.28
CA GLY A 237 16.35 18.17 7.04
C GLY A 237 15.55 17.30 6.03
N SER A 238 14.30 16.96 6.32
CA SER A 238 13.46 16.14 5.45
C SER A 238 12.54 17.04 4.64
N LEU A 239 12.99 17.46 3.46
CA LEU A 239 12.03 17.82 2.41
C LEU A 239 11.25 16.54 2.18
N THR A 240 10.13 16.39 2.91
CA THR A 240 9.54 15.08 3.16
C THR A 240 9.37 14.43 1.80
N ALA A 241 9.80 13.18 1.64
CA ALA A 241 9.67 12.49 0.37
C ALA A 241 8.28 12.71 -0.25
N ALA A 242 7.25 12.82 0.61
CA ALA A 242 5.89 13.26 0.32
C ALA A 242 5.74 14.60 -0.45
N GLN A 243 6.47 15.68 -0.13
CA GLN A 243 6.40 16.94 -0.89
C GLN A 243 6.97 16.77 -2.31
N ASN A 244 8.11 16.09 -2.44
CA ASN A 244 8.67 15.80 -3.76
C ASN A 244 7.74 14.88 -4.56
N GLU A 245 7.16 13.87 -3.93
CA GLU A 245 6.14 12.99 -4.50
C GLU A 245 4.90 13.78 -4.96
N ALA A 246 4.42 14.73 -4.16
CA ALA A 246 3.29 15.59 -4.51
C ALA A 246 3.60 16.48 -5.73
N GLU A 247 4.79 17.06 -5.82
CA GLU A 247 5.20 17.87 -6.97
C GLU A 247 5.41 17.00 -8.22
N PHE A 248 6.00 15.81 -8.09
CA PHE A 248 6.08 14.85 -9.18
C PHE A 248 4.70 14.38 -9.65
N HIS A 249 3.76 14.21 -8.73
CA HIS A 249 2.39 13.88 -9.07
C HIS A 249 1.75 15.01 -9.90
N LYS A 250 1.84 16.28 -9.47
CA LYS A 250 1.37 17.44 -10.27
C LYS A 250 2.00 17.47 -11.65
N LEU A 251 3.33 17.32 -11.71
CA LEU A 251 4.08 17.30 -12.96
C LEU A 251 3.59 16.19 -13.90
N THR A 252 3.33 15.00 -13.35
CA THR A 252 2.80 13.85 -14.10
C THR A 252 1.44 14.16 -14.71
N LEU A 253 0.54 14.83 -13.97
CA LEU A 253 -0.77 15.24 -14.47
C LEU A 253 -0.64 16.18 -15.69
N PHE A 254 0.17 17.23 -15.57
CA PHE A 254 0.39 18.15 -16.69
C PHE A 254 1.14 17.48 -17.85
N ARG A 255 2.01 16.51 -17.57
CA ARG A 255 2.66 15.71 -18.61
C ARG A 255 1.64 14.91 -19.41
N PHE A 256 0.70 14.22 -18.75
CA PHE A 256 -0.36 13.50 -19.45
C PHE A 256 -1.22 14.43 -20.30
N LEU A 257 -1.55 15.62 -19.81
CA LEU A 257 -2.29 16.63 -20.58
C LEU A 257 -1.52 17.08 -21.83
N LEU A 258 -0.21 17.32 -21.68
CA LEU A 258 0.68 17.72 -22.77
C LEU A 258 0.85 16.61 -23.82
N GLU A 259 1.01 15.35 -23.40
CA GLU A 259 1.12 14.20 -24.30
C GLU A 259 -0.17 13.95 -25.05
N LEU A 260 -1.32 14.03 -24.36
CA LEU A 260 -2.62 13.98 -25.02
C LEU A 260 -2.69 15.07 -26.10
N ALA A 261 -2.10 16.25 -25.86
CA ALA A 261 -2.15 17.41 -26.76
C ALA A 261 -1.29 17.22 -28.01
N GLY A 262 -0.60 16.08 -28.11
CA GLY A 262 0.21 15.69 -29.25
C GLY A 262 1.72 15.82 -29.00
N SER A 263 2.13 16.14 -27.77
CA SER A 263 3.56 16.13 -27.44
C SER A 263 4.13 14.71 -27.38
N LYS A 264 5.46 14.61 -27.50
CA LYS A 264 6.17 13.34 -27.36
C LYS A 264 6.04 12.80 -25.94
N ARG A 265 5.85 11.49 -25.81
CA ARG A 265 5.84 10.81 -24.51
C ARG A 265 7.18 10.90 -23.80
N ASP A 266 7.18 11.22 -22.50
CA ASP A 266 8.36 11.12 -21.62
C ASP A 266 8.02 10.32 -20.35
N VAL A 267 8.39 9.05 -20.38
CA VAL A 267 8.10 8.07 -19.32
C VAL A 267 8.75 8.44 -17.99
N ARG A 268 9.84 9.23 -17.98
CA ARG A 268 10.52 9.63 -16.72
C ARG A 268 9.67 10.60 -15.90
N GLN A 269 8.72 11.27 -16.54
CA GLN A 269 7.75 12.17 -15.93
C GLN A 269 6.44 11.47 -15.56
N HIS A 270 6.34 10.14 -15.73
CA HIS A 270 5.14 9.35 -15.40
C HIS A 270 5.23 8.81 -13.95
N LYS A 271 5.44 9.70 -12.98
CA LYS A 271 5.52 9.37 -11.55
C LYS A 271 4.19 9.66 -10.85
N LEU A 272 3.13 9.03 -11.34
CA LEU A 272 1.78 9.23 -10.81
C LEU A 272 1.67 8.57 -9.44
N ASP A 273 1.51 9.37 -8.40
CA ASP A 273 1.11 8.86 -7.10
C ASP A 273 -0.37 8.45 -7.12
N LEU A 274 -0.61 7.15 -6.99
CA LEU A 274 -1.93 6.53 -7.05
C LEU A 274 -2.78 6.77 -5.79
N ARG A 275 -2.20 7.30 -4.71
CA ARG A 275 -2.90 7.62 -3.46
C ARG A 275 -3.82 8.83 -3.58
N TYR A 276 -3.57 9.71 -4.56
CA TYR A 276 -4.40 10.89 -4.76
C TYR A 276 -5.74 10.54 -5.44
N PRO A 277 -6.88 11.02 -4.91
CA PRO A 277 -8.18 10.86 -5.54
C PRO A 277 -8.31 11.61 -6.87
N ALA A 278 -9.18 11.12 -7.77
CA ALA A 278 -9.35 11.76 -9.08
C ALA A 278 -9.91 13.20 -9.01
N ASN A 279 -10.70 13.52 -7.97
CA ASN A 279 -11.17 14.89 -7.75
C ASN A 279 -10.01 15.84 -7.35
N TYR A 280 -9.06 15.35 -6.56
CA TYR A 280 -7.85 16.07 -6.18
C TYR A 280 -7.01 16.34 -7.42
N ASN A 281 -6.82 15.31 -8.27
CA ASN A 281 -6.11 15.45 -9.54
C ASN A 281 -6.78 16.49 -10.45
N THR A 282 -8.11 16.52 -10.49
CA THR A 282 -8.85 17.54 -11.26
C THR A 282 -8.63 18.94 -10.67
N ASN A 283 -8.64 19.07 -9.34
CA ASN A 283 -8.39 20.34 -8.65
C ASN A 283 -6.96 20.86 -8.80
N ILE A 284 -5.97 20.00 -9.04
CA ILE A 284 -4.61 20.45 -9.38
C ILE A 284 -4.62 21.32 -10.64
N TYR A 285 -5.36 20.94 -11.68
CA TYR A 285 -5.50 21.79 -12.88
C TYR A 285 -6.20 23.12 -12.57
N GLY A 286 -7.23 23.08 -11.72
CA GLY A 286 -7.95 24.27 -11.22
C GLY A 286 -7.06 25.26 -10.46
N SER A 287 -6.15 24.73 -9.62
CA SER A 287 -5.28 25.52 -8.76
C SER A 287 -4.35 26.47 -9.52
N VAL A 288 -4.06 26.21 -10.80
CA VAL A 288 -3.31 27.11 -11.69
C VAL A 288 -3.94 28.51 -11.75
N PHE A 289 -5.26 28.59 -11.61
CA PHE A 289 -6.02 29.84 -11.67
C PHE A 289 -6.76 30.14 -10.37
N GLY A 290 -6.39 29.48 -9.26
CA GLY A 290 -7.07 29.63 -7.97
C GLY A 290 -8.53 29.17 -7.97
N ILE A 291 -8.92 28.31 -8.92
CA ILE A 291 -10.27 27.77 -9.03
C ILE A 291 -10.26 26.36 -8.45
N SER A 292 -11.14 26.09 -7.48
CA SER A 292 -11.38 24.75 -6.95
C SER A 292 -12.84 24.38 -7.15
N GLY A 293 -13.09 23.07 -7.30
CA GLY A 293 -14.43 22.53 -7.51
C GLY A 293 -14.63 21.22 -6.78
N SER A 294 -15.87 20.99 -6.37
CA SER A 294 -16.33 19.72 -5.80
C SER A 294 -17.12 18.88 -6.81
N LYS A 295 -17.34 19.39 -8.03
CA LYS A 295 -18.11 18.71 -9.06
C LYS A 295 -17.41 17.45 -9.57
N ARG A 296 -18.23 16.45 -9.91
CA ARG A 296 -17.78 15.29 -10.67
C ARG A 296 -17.36 15.75 -12.06
N PHE A 297 -16.10 15.51 -12.43
CA PHE A 297 -15.65 15.73 -13.80
C PHE A 297 -16.55 14.96 -14.79
N GLY A 298 -16.99 15.62 -15.86
CA GLY A 298 -17.99 15.07 -16.78
C GLY A 298 -19.45 15.44 -16.45
N THR A 299 -19.73 16.06 -15.30
CA THR A 299 -21.08 16.53 -14.94
C THR A 299 -21.27 18.02 -15.22
N PHE A 300 -21.63 18.34 -16.45
CA PHE A 300 -21.89 19.70 -16.90
C PHE A 300 -23.05 19.78 -17.89
N ASP A 301 -23.62 20.97 -18.03
CA ASP A 301 -24.57 21.28 -19.09
C ASP A 301 -23.77 21.58 -20.37
N SER A 302 -23.90 20.72 -21.37
CA SER A 302 -23.11 20.80 -22.60
C SER A 302 -23.30 22.13 -23.34
N GLN A 303 -24.52 22.69 -23.33
CA GLN A 303 -24.81 23.95 -24.01
C GLN A 303 -24.19 25.12 -23.24
N LYS A 304 -24.39 25.18 -21.91
CA LYS A 304 -23.80 26.24 -21.09
C LYS A 304 -22.26 26.20 -21.13
N MET A 305 -21.67 25.01 -21.20
CA MET A 305 -20.23 24.83 -21.38
C MET A 305 -19.76 25.39 -22.73
N LEU A 306 -20.45 25.06 -23.82
CA LEU A 306 -20.15 25.60 -25.16
C LEU A 306 -20.30 27.12 -25.21
N ASP A 307 -21.36 27.65 -24.60
CA ASP A 307 -21.60 29.10 -24.50
C ASP A 307 -20.48 29.78 -23.71
N ALA A 308 -20.04 29.21 -22.58
CA ALA A 308 -18.91 29.70 -21.81
C ALA A 308 -17.60 29.67 -22.60
N LEU A 309 -17.28 28.53 -23.24
CA LEU A 309 -16.10 28.38 -24.09
C LEU A 309 -16.09 29.37 -25.26
N SER A 310 -17.27 29.75 -25.78
CA SER A 310 -17.41 30.74 -26.86
C SER A 310 -17.03 32.17 -26.49
N LYS A 311 -16.95 32.46 -25.20
CA LYS A 311 -16.44 33.74 -24.69
C LYS A 311 -14.92 33.78 -24.69
N SER A 312 -14.23 32.64 -24.81
CA SER A 312 -12.77 32.57 -24.68
C SER A 312 -12.03 32.72 -26.01
N PRO A 313 -11.01 33.59 -26.08
CA PRO A 313 -10.30 33.87 -27.33
C PRO A 313 -9.49 32.67 -27.85
N ILE A 314 -9.14 31.72 -27.00
CA ILE A 314 -8.40 30.51 -27.40
C ILE A 314 -9.28 29.48 -28.12
N PHE A 315 -10.60 29.67 -28.13
CA PHE A 315 -11.56 28.82 -28.83
C PHE A 315 -12.21 29.58 -29.99
N PRO A 316 -11.57 29.61 -31.18
CA PRO A 316 -12.15 30.29 -32.33
C PRO A 316 -13.47 29.63 -32.75
N GLY A 317 -14.38 30.44 -33.31
CA GLY A 317 -15.77 30.02 -33.56
C GLY A 317 -15.93 28.72 -34.37
N ASP A 318 -15.04 28.48 -35.35
CA ASP A 318 -15.07 27.24 -36.14
C ASP A 318 -14.64 26.01 -35.33
N THR A 319 -13.75 26.17 -34.36
CA THR A 319 -13.34 25.09 -33.44
C THR A 319 -14.49 24.73 -32.52
N ILE A 320 -15.19 25.73 -31.96
CA ILE A 320 -16.34 25.51 -31.06
C ILE A 320 -17.48 24.80 -31.77
N ARG A 321 -17.81 25.21 -33.01
CA ARG A 321 -18.86 24.58 -33.81
C ARG A 321 -18.62 23.09 -34.07
N LYS A 322 -17.36 22.67 -34.09
CA LYS A 322 -16.94 21.28 -34.29
C LYS A 322 -16.67 20.54 -32.96
N LEU A 323 -16.69 21.25 -31.83
CA LEU A 323 -16.33 20.70 -30.54
C LEU A 323 -17.49 19.92 -29.94
N ASP A 324 -17.34 18.60 -29.89
CA ASP A 324 -18.19 17.74 -29.08
C ASP A 324 -17.62 17.67 -27.66
N VAL A 325 -18.21 18.46 -26.75
CA VAL A 325 -17.78 18.55 -25.35
C VAL A 325 -17.94 17.23 -24.58
N MET A 326 -18.92 16.39 -24.95
CA MET A 326 -19.13 15.10 -24.30
C MET A 326 -18.05 14.11 -24.73
N LYS A 327 -17.76 14.05 -26.05
CA LYS A 327 -16.67 13.24 -26.58
C LYS A 327 -15.31 13.70 -26.06
N LEU A 328 -15.10 15.02 -25.92
CA LEU A 328 -13.87 15.55 -25.31
C LEU A 328 -13.75 15.15 -23.83
N SER A 329 -14.82 15.29 -23.04
CA SER A 329 -14.83 14.88 -21.64
C SER A 329 -14.51 13.39 -21.48
N ALA A 330 -15.15 12.52 -22.27
CA ALA A 330 -14.86 11.10 -22.29
C ALA A 330 -13.40 10.80 -22.67
N LYS A 331 -12.86 11.50 -23.68
CA LYS A 331 -11.46 11.38 -24.10
C LYS A 331 -10.49 11.80 -22.99
N LEU A 332 -10.79 12.88 -22.27
CA LEU A 332 -9.96 13.33 -21.15
C LEU A 332 -9.98 12.32 -20.00
N MET A 333 -11.15 11.80 -19.63
CA MET A 333 -11.27 10.77 -18.58
C MET A 333 -10.59 9.44 -18.93
N SER A 334 -10.43 9.14 -20.23
CA SER A 334 -9.75 7.90 -20.66
C SER A 334 -8.22 8.02 -20.69
N HIS A 335 -7.67 9.24 -20.73
CA HIS A 335 -6.22 9.48 -20.83
C HIS A 335 -5.62 10.13 -19.58
N LEU A 336 -6.43 10.83 -18.78
CA LEU A 336 -6.01 11.51 -17.58
C LEU A 336 -6.60 10.80 -16.36
N PRO A 337 -5.90 10.80 -15.21
CA PRO A 337 -6.40 10.22 -13.97
C PRO A 337 -7.40 11.17 -13.28
N ILE A 338 -8.41 11.62 -14.04
CA ILE A 338 -9.49 12.52 -13.60
C ILE A 338 -10.84 11.88 -13.88
N GLY A 339 -11.84 12.32 -13.12
CA GLY A 339 -13.19 11.77 -13.23
C GLY A 339 -13.26 10.29 -12.85
N PHE A 340 -14.44 9.73 -13.07
CA PHE A 340 -14.76 8.38 -12.65
C PHE A 340 -15.64 7.70 -13.70
N PRO A 341 -15.55 6.36 -13.83
CA PRO A 341 -16.40 5.66 -14.79
C PRO A 341 -17.87 5.82 -14.37
N ASP A 342 -18.78 5.74 -15.34
CA ASP A 342 -20.21 5.80 -15.06
C ASP A 342 -20.69 4.57 -14.26
N GLY A 343 -21.79 4.74 -13.52
CA GLY A 343 -22.45 3.66 -12.78
C GLY A 343 -22.00 3.43 -11.34
N LEU A 344 -20.90 4.03 -10.88
CA LEU A 344 -20.52 4.02 -9.45
C LEU A 344 -20.95 5.32 -8.73
N PRO A 345 -21.29 5.26 -7.42
CA PRO A 345 -21.66 6.45 -6.65
C PRO A 345 -20.51 7.45 -6.58
N PHE A 346 -20.79 8.70 -6.93
CA PHE A 346 -19.77 9.75 -6.94
C PHE A 346 -19.19 10.00 -5.54
N ASP A 347 -20.04 10.03 -4.51
CA ASP A 347 -19.60 10.31 -3.13
C ASP A 347 -18.60 9.27 -2.62
N VAL A 348 -18.75 8.01 -3.03
CA VAL A 348 -17.77 6.96 -2.76
C VAL A 348 -16.49 7.25 -3.54
N LEU A 349 -16.59 7.33 -4.86
CA LEU A 349 -15.45 7.46 -5.75
C LEU A 349 -14.59 8.70 -5.48
N SER A 350 -15.22 9.82 -5.15
CA SER A 350 -14.55 11.10 -4.89
C SER A 350 -13.61 11.07 -3.68
N LYS A 351 -13.80 10.08 -2.79
CA LYS A 351 -12.97 9.87 -1.59
C LYS A 351 -11.94 8.76 -1.77
N LEU A 352 -12.03 7.97 -2.84
CA LEU A 352 -11.09 6.89 -3.11
C LEU A 352 -9.86 7.40 -3.84
N ALA A 353 -8.71 6.85 -3.48
CA ALA A 353 -7.47 7.02 -4.20
C ALA A 353 -7.63 6.51 -5.65
N TYR A 354 -6.98 7.16 -6.62
CA TYR A 354 -7.10 6.75 -8.03
C TYR A 354 -6.68 5.29 -8.26
N GLY A 355 -5.64 4.82 -7.55
CA GLY A 355 -5.22 3.41 -7.57
C GLY A 355 -6.33 2.46 -7.12
N GLN A 356 -7.03 2.79 -6.04
CA GLN A 356 -8.16 2.00 -5.56
C GLN A 356 -9.29 1.95 -6.61
N VAL A 357 -9.57 3.05 -7.29
CA VAL A 357 -10.56 3.09 -8.38
C VAL A 357 -10.14 2.21 -9.57
N GLN A 358 -8.86 2.19 -9.94
CA GLN A 358 -8.38 1.29 -10.99
C GLN A 358 -8.49 -0.18 -10.58
N MET A 359 -8.20 -0.51 -9.32
CA MET A 359 -8.43 -1.86 -8.81
C MET A 359 -9.91 -2.25 -8.86
N ILE A 360 -10.82 -1.36 -8.44
CA ILE A 360 -12.28 -1.55 -8.57
C ILE A 360 -12.65 -1.85 -10.03
N ARG A 361 -12.18 -1.04 -10.98
CA ARG A 361 -12.46 -1.23 -12.40
C ARG A 361 -11.96 -2.59 -12.91
N ALA A 362 -10.73 -2.96 -12.57
CA ALA A 362 -10.13 -4.22 -13.00
C ALA A 362 -10.94 -5.42 -12.48
N GLU A 363 -11.36 -5.40 -11.22
CA GLU A 363 -12.16 -6.48 -10.67
C GLU A 363 -13.60 -6.52 -11.17
N MET A 364 -14.22 -5.36 -11.42
CA MET A 364 -15.53 -5.33 -12.06
C MET A 364 -15.46 -5.93 -13.46
N LEU A 365 -14.41 -5.62 -14.23
CA LEU A 365 -14.18 -6.23 -15.54
C LEU A 365 -14.01 -7.75 -15.43
N ASN A 366 -13.24 -8.22 -14.45
CA ASN A 366 -13.08 -9.65 -14.17
C ASN A 366 -14.42 -10.31 -13.78
N PHE A 367 -15.21 -9.65 -12.92
CA PHE A 367 -16.51 -10.13 -12.49
C PHE A 367 -17.49 -10.30 -13.66
N TYR A 368 -17.56 -9.29 -14.56
CA TYR A 368 -18.44 -9.30 -15.72
C TYR A 368 -17.96 -10.21 -16.86
N ARG A 369 -16.65 -10.44 -16.99
CA ARG A 369 -16.10 -11.39 -17.98
C ARG A 369 -16.77 -12.76 -17.89
N ASP A 370 -17.02 -13.22 -16.67
CA ASP A 370 -17.67 -14.50 -16.38
C ASP A 370 -19.21 -14.44 -16.32
N ARG A 371 -19.78 -13.23 -16.25
CA ARG A 371 -21.19 -12.96 -15.95
C ARG A 371 -21.73 -11.79 -16.80
N ARG A 372 -21.53 -11.85 -18.12
CA ARG A 372 -21.89 -10.75 -19.05
C ARG A 372 -23.34 -10.29 -18.94
N SER A 373 -24.27 -11.18 -18.58
CA SER A 373 -25.69 -10.82 -18.36
C SER A 373 -25.91 -9.81 -17.23
N LEU A 374 -24.93 -9.65 -16.33
CA LEU A 374 -24.98 -8.69 -15.21
C LEU A 374 -24.31 -7.35 -15.55
N GLU A 375 -23.67 -7.20 -16.72
CA GLU A 375 -22.92 -6.01 -17.11
C GLU A 375 -23.86 -4.84 -17.43
N THR A 376 -24.33 -4.19 -16.37
CA THR A 376 -25.18 -3.00 -16.45
C THR A 376 -24.67 -1.94 -15.48
N PRO A 377 -24.76 -0.63 -15.82
CA PRO A 377 -24.30 0.44 -14.93
C PRO A 377 -24.96 0.42 -13.54
N GLN A 378 -26.19 -0.10 -13.42
CA GLN A 378 -26.93 -0.19 -12.16
C GLN A 378 -26.35 -1.27 -11.23
N ASN A 379 -25.70 -2.29 -11.79
CA ASN A 379 -25.07 -3.38 -11.05
C ASN A 379 -23.68 -3.03 -10.55
N ASN A 380 -23.06 -1.98 -11.08
CA ASN A 380 -21.71 -1.57 -10.72
C ASN A 380 -21.56 -1.36 -9.20
N VAL A 381 -22.52 -0.67 -8.57
CA VAL A 381 -22.54 -0.47 -7.12
C VAL A 381 -22.77 -1.75 -6.34
N LEU A 382 -23.49 -2.73 -6.90
CA LEU A 382 -23.74 -4.01 -6.24
C LEU A 382 -22.47 -4.86 -6.22
N VAL A 383 -21.76 -4.90 -7.36
CA VAL A 383 -20.47 -5.58 -7.46
C VAL A 383 -19.48 -4.97 -6.46
N LEU A 384 -19.42 -3.63 -6.38
CA LEU A 384 -18.59 -2.93 -5.39
C LEU A 384 -18.92 -3.36 -3.95
N LEU A 385 -20.20 -3.42 -3.57
CA LEU A 385 -20.61 -3.84 -2.22
C LEU A 385 -20.24 -5.29 -1.91
N THR A 386 -20.30 -6.17 -2.91
CA THR A 386 -20.03 -7.61 -2.72
C THR A 386 -18.54 -7.97 -2.72
N TRP A 387 -17.66 -7.01 -2.94
CA TRP A 387 -16.25 -7.28 -3.15
C TRP A 387 -15.45 -7.32 -1.84
N ASN A 388 -15.04 -8.52 -1.42
CA ASN A 388 -14.44 -8.76 -0.10
C ASN A 388 -12.99 -8.23 0.05
N PRO A 389 -12.04 -8.45 -0.90
CA PRO A 389 -10.63 -8.04 -0.74
C PRO A 389 -10.38 -6.55 -0.51
N ILE A 390 -11.20 -5.66 -1.07
CA ILE A 390 -11.02 -4.21 -0.94
C ILE A 390 -11.84 -3.61 0.18
N ARG A 391 -12.79 -4.38 0.73
CA ARG A 391 -13.72 -3.89 1.75
C ARG A 391 -12.98 -3.19 2.91
N HIS A 392 -11.96 -3.84 3.47
CA HIS A 392 -11.14 -3.26 4.53
C HIS A 392 -10.40 -1.95 4.16
N MET A 393 -10.10 -1.74 2.87
CA MET A 393 -9.42 -0.54 2.40
C MET A 393 -10.37 0.66 2.20
N ILE A 394 -11.67 0.41 2.06
CA ILE A 394 -12.67 1.44 1.72
C ILE A 394 -13.87 1.46 2.67
N ASP A 395 -13.82 0.69 3.76
CA ASP A 395 -14.94 0.49 4.67
C ASP A 395 -15.46 1.82 5.20
N GLU A 396 -14.60 2.72 5.68
CA GLU A 396 -15.02 4.03 6.17
C GLU A 396 -15.82 4.83 5.13
N VAL A 397 -15.34 4.85 3.88
CA VAL A 397 -16.00 5.56 2.76
C VAL A 397 -17.34 4.92 2.43
N LEU A 398 -17.41 3.58 2.40
CA LEU A 398 -18.67 2.86 2.15
C LEU A 398 -19.67 2.99 3.29
N VAL A 399 -19.22 3.00 4.55
CA VAL A 399 -20.05 3.20 5.74
C VAL A 399 -20.69 4.59 5.70
N GLU A 400 -19.88 5.63 5.46
CA GLU A 400 -20.39 7.00 5.36
C GLU A 400 -21.39 7.14 4.21
N TRP A 401 -21.08 6.57 3.04
CA TRP A 401 -22.00 6.59 1.90
C TRP A 401 -23.27 5.77 2.16
N ALA A 402 -23.19 4.60 2.79
CA ALA A 402 -24.35 3.80 3.14
C ALA A 402 -25.25 4.52 4.15
N ALA A 403 -24.68 5.35 5.02
CA ALA A 403 -25.45 6.21 5.93
C ALA A 403 -26.08 7.43 5.22
N SER A 404 -25.66 7.76 3.99
CA SER A 404 -26.20 8.88 3.21
C SER A 404 -27.60 8.61 2.64
N ALA A 405 -28.27 9.66 2.16
CA ALA A 405 -29.56 9.54 1.48
C ALA A 405 -29.50 8.66 0.21
N ASP A 406 -28.37 8.69 -0.51
CA ASP A 406 -28.20 7.89 -1.73
C ASP A 406 -27.93 6.42 -1.41
N GLY A 407 -27.16 6.14 -0.35
CA GLY A 407 -27.03 4.79 0.21
C GLY A 407 -28.39 4.21 0.62
N TRP A 408 -29.19 4.99 1.36
CA TRP A 408 -30.53 4.59 1.77
C TRP A 408 -31.47 4.34 0.58
N ARG A 409 -31.45 5.20 -0.46
CA ARG A 409 -32.22 4.99 -1.69
C ARG A 409 -31.82 3.70 -2.40
N LEU A 410 -30.52 3.36 -2.42
CA LEU A 410 -30.07 2.08 -2.95
C LEU A 410 -30.66 0.94 -2.12
N TYR A 411 -30.58 1.01 -0.79
CA TYR A 411 -31.15 -0.02 0.08
C TYR A 411 -32.65 -0.25 -0.20
N GLU A 412 -33.45 0.83 -0.24
CA GLU A 412 -34.88 0.74 -0.58
C GLU A 412 -35.12 0.14 -1.97
N ARG A 413 -34.28 0.49 -2.95
CA ARG A 413 -34.34 -0.08 -4.30
C ARG A 413 -34.08 -1.59 -4.25
N LEU A 414 -33.04 -2.04 -3.56
CA LEU A 414 -32.70 -3.46 -3.49
C LEU A 414 -33.79 -4.29 -2.80
N ILE A 415 -34.42 -3.74 -1.76
CA ILE A 415 -35.59 -4.36 -1.12
C ILE A 415 -36.72 -4.56 -2.13
N LYS A 416 -37.05 -3.54 -2.92
CA LYS A 416 -38.07 -3.63 -3.99
C LYS A 416 -37.67 -4.59 -5.11
N ASP A 417 -36.40 -4.59 -5.51
CA ASP A 417 -35.88 -5.46 -6.56
C ASP A 417 -36.01 -6.94 -6.15
N ILE A 418 -35.76 -7.29 -4.88
CA ILE A 418 -36.00 -8.65 -4.36
C ILE A 418 -37.47 -9.05 -4.41
N GLN A 419 -38.42 -8.11 -4.38
CA GLN A 419 -39.84 -8.47 -4.42
C GLN A 419 -40.31 -8.90 -5.81
N VAL A 420 -39.71 -8.36 -6.87
CA VAL A 420 -40.15 -8.59 -8.27
C VAL A 420 -39.42 -9.76 -8.93
N SER A 421 -40.06 -10.43 -9.89
CA SER A 421 -39.41 -11.50 -10.67
C SER A 421 -38.18 -10.96 -11.43
N GLN A 422 -37.07 -11.71 -11.39
CA GLN A 422 -35.79 -11.33 -11.98
C GLN A 422 -34.95 -12.58 -12.28
N PRO A 423 -33.96 -12.51 -13.19
CA PRO A 423 -33.04 -13.61 -13.46
C PRO A 423 -32.30 -14.07 -12.20
N LYS A 424 -31.98 -15.38 -12.12
CA LYS A 424 -31.34 -15.98 -10.94
C LYS A 424 -30.02 -15.28 -10.58
N GLU A 425 -29.22 -14.90 -11.58
CA GLU A 425 -27.93 -14.25 -11.37
C GLU A 425 -28.11 -12.85 -10.77
N GLN A 426 -29.12 -12.11 -11.22
CA GLN A 426 -29.44 -10.78 -10.71
C GLN A 426 -29.97 -10.87 -9.27
N LEU A 427 -30.82 -11.85 -8.98
CA LEU A 427 -31.35 -12.10 -7.65
C LEU A 427 -30.23 -12.40 -6.64
N VAL A 428 -29.27 -13.24 -7.04
CA VAL A 428 -28.09 -13.59 -6.23
C VAL A 428 -27.22 -12.37 -5.96
N LEU A 429 -26.92 -11.56 -6.99
CA LEU A 429 -26.14 -10.33 -6.83
C LEU A 429 -26.86 -9.34 -5.91
N THR A 430 -28.17 -9.17 -6.08
CA THR A 430 -28.99 -8.27 -5.26
C THR A 430 -29.01 -8.69 -3.79
N LEU A 431 -29.18 -9.99 -3.51
CA LEU A 431 -29.19 -10.53 -2.16
C LEU A 431 -27.81 -10.42 -1.49
N ALA A 432 -26.75 -10.75 -2.22
CA ALA A 432 -25.38 -10.59 -1.75
C ALA A 432 -25.05 -9.12 -1.43
N ALA A 433 -25.45 -8.18 -2.31
CA ALA A 433 -25.24 -6.76 -2.08
C ALA A 433 -26.03 -6.24 -0.88
N LEU A 434 -27.26 -6.71 -0.65
CA LEU A 434 -28.04 -6.37 0.55
C LEU A 434 -27.39 -6.87 1.84
N LEU A 435 -26.91 -8.12 1.84
CA LEU A 435 -26.15 -8.64 2.97
C LEU A 435 -24.91 -7.78 3.23
N CYS A 436 -24.12 -7.50 2.20
CA CYS A 436 -22.92 -6.69 2.35
C CYS A 436 -23.22 -5.27 2.81
N TYR A 437 -24.30 -4.65 2.31
CA TYR A 437 -24.78 -3.35 2.78
C TYR A 437 -25.10 -3.37 4.28
N GLN A 438 -25.81 -4.41 4.75
CA GLN A 438 -26.13 -4.56 6.18
C GLN A 438 -24.89 -4.78 7.04
N ARG A 439 -23.86 -5.45 6.51
CA ARG A 439 -22.57 -5.63 7.18
C ARG A 439 -21.75 -4.34 7.34
N LEU A 440 -22.08 -3.24 6.64
CA LEU A 440 -21.42 -1.94 6.84
C LEU A 440 -21.81 -1.31 8.18
N PHE A 441 -22.92 -1.72 8.79
CA PHE A 441 -23.35 -1.17 10.07
C PHE A 441 -22.92 -2.10 11.23
N PRO A 442 -22.56 -1.53 12.40
CA PRO A 442 -22.21 -2.33 13.57
C PRO A 442 -23.38 -3.24 13.97
N LEU A 443 -23.04 -4.45 14.44
CA LEU A 443 -24.02 -5.39 14.97
C LEU A 443 -24.70 -4.80 16.21
N THR A 444 -26.03 -4.76 16.21
CA THR A 444 -26.77 -4.55 17.46
C THR A 444 -26.61 -5.79 18.35
N PRO A 445 -26.19 -5.67 19.63
CA PRO A 445 -25.70 -6.77 20.45
C PRO A 445 -26.58 -8.02 20.67
N ASP A 446 -27.86 -8.07 20.27
CA ASP A 446 -28.82 -8.95 20.96
C ASP A 446 -29.76 -9.83 20.13
N THR A 447 -29.55 -10.08 18.83
CA THR A 447 -30.52 -10.93 18.09
C THR A 447 -29.90 -11.88 17.07
N ASN A 448 -29.20 -12.91 17.56
CA ASN A 448 -28.87 -14.13 16.77
C ASN A 448 -30.06 -15.07 16.60
N GLN A 449 -31.26 -14.67 17.02
CA GLN A 449 -32.49 -15.45 16.92
C GLN A 449 -33.50 -14.70 16.04
N PRO A 450 -34.42 -15.40 15.37
CA PRO A 450 -35.49 -14.78 14.62
C PRO A 450 -36.47 -14.03 15.55
N ILE A 451 -36.96 -12.87 15.12
CA ILE A 451 -37.91 -12.02 15.88
C ILE A 451 -39.35 -12.46 15.61
N LYS A 452 -39.68 -12.79 14.36
CA LYS A 452 -41.00 -13.23 13.89
C LYS A 452 -41.08 -14.75 13.81
N ARG A 453 -40.51 -15.46 14.79
CA ARG A 453 -40.45 -16.93 14.93
C ARG A 453 -39.53 -17.67 13.94
N SER A 454 -39.34 -17.17 12.72
CA SER A 454 -38.40 -17.75 11.75
C SER A 454 -37.67 -16.68 10.93
N TYR A 455 -36.46 -17.00 10.44
CA TYR A 455 -35.70 -16.08 9.57
C TYR A 455 -36.44 -15.75 8.27
N GLN A 456 -37.26 -16.67 7.74
CA GLN A 456 -38.06 -16.42 6.54
C GLN A 456 -39.21 -15.44 6.80
N ALA A 457 -39.81 -15.46 7.99
CA ALA A 457 -40.83 -14.49 8.40
C ALA A 457 -40.23 -13.11 8.67
N ASP A 458 -39.04 -13.07 9.29
CA ASP A 458 -38.28 -11.82 9.43
C ASP A 458 -37.88 -11.26 8.07
N PHE A 459 -37.47 -12.11 7.13
CA PHE A 459 -37.12 -11.71 5.77
C PHE A 459 -38.31 -11.10 5.04
N ASP A 460 -39.50 -11.72 5.10
CA ASP A 460 -40.73 -11.14 4.56
C ASP A 460 -41.07 -9.79 5.22
N ALA A 461 -40.98 -9.70 6.55
CA ALA A 461 -41.21 -8.44 7.27
C ALA A 461 -40.25 -7.32 6.81
N ILE A 462 -38.96 -7.62 6.66
CA ILE A 462 -37.94 -6.67 6.16
C ILE A 462 -38.28 -6.22 4.74
N LEU A 463 -38.66 -7.16 3.87
CA LEU A 463 -39.03 -6.82 2.49
C LEU A 463 -40.29 -5.94 2.44
N ASN A 464 -41.22 -6.10 3.39
CA ASN A 464 -42.40 -5.25 3.54
C ASN A 464 -42.11 -3.91 4.25
N GLY A 465 -40.84 -3.57 4.50
CA GLY A 465 -40.40 -2.28 5.02
C GLY A 465 -40.29 -2.22 6.54
N GLU A 466 -40.50 -3.33 7.27
CA GLU A 466 -40.24 -3.37 8.70
C GLU A 466 -38.72 -3.29 8.99
N ARG A 467 -38.34 -2.46 9.96
CA ARG A 467 -36.95 -2.37 10.42
C ARG A 467 -36.74 -3.36 11.57
N LEU A 468 -36.03 -4.45 11.31
CA LEU A 468 -35.69 -5.46 12.31
C LEU A 468 -34.21 -5.34 12.73
N SER A 469 -33.92 -5.46 14.02
CA SER A 469 -32.54 -5.41 14.55
C SER A 469 -31.70 -6.61 14.11
N ASN A 470 -32.34 -7.75 13.78
CA ASN A 470 -31.65 -8.94 13.30
C ASN A 470 -31.50 -8.99 11.77
N ALA A 471 -31.73 -7.89 11.04
CA ALA A 471 -31.74 -7.88 9.58
C ALA A 471 -30.47 -8.47 8.96
N ARG A 472 -29.28 -8.13 9.48
CA ARG A 472 -28.01 -8.72 9.02
C ARG A 472 -28.01 -10.24 9.09
N ILE A 473 -28.34 -10.80 10.26
CA ILE A 473 -28.39 -12.25 10.48
C ILE A 473 -29.41 -12.88 9.54
N VAL A 474 -30.60 -12.29 9.40
CA VAL A 474 -31.64 -12.76 8.47
C VAL A 474 -31.09 -12.87 7.04
N PHE A 475 -30.42 -11.83 6.53
CA PHE A 475 -29.82 -11.88 5.20
C PHE A 475 -28.69 -12.93 5.10
N GLU A 476 -27.87 -13.11 6.13
CA GLU A 476 -26.84 -14.18 6.17
C GLU A 476 -27.47 -15.57 6.01
N TYR A 477 -28.52 -15.86 6.78
CA TYR A 477 -29.27 -17.12 6.67
C TYR A 477 -29.93 -17.30 5.31
N MET A 478 -30.48 -16.22 4.74
CA MET A 478 -31.12 -16.28 3.42
C MET A 478 -30.10 -16.53 2.31
N VAL A 479 -28.92 -15.91 2.35
CA VAL A 479 -27.81 -16.18 1.41
C VAL A 479 -27.29 -17.61 1.57
N LEU A 480 -27.17 -18.10 2.81
CA LEU A 480 -26.81 -19.50 3.10
C LEU A 480 -27.79 -20.50 2.49
N SER A 481 -29.09 -20.20 2.59
CA SER A 481 -30.14 -21.02 2.00
C SER A 481 -30.07 -21.05 0.47
N VAL A 482 -29.82 -19.90 -0.19
CA VAL A 482 -29.55 -19.86 -1.64
C VAL A 482 -28.35 -20.73 -2.00
N LEU A 483 -27.25 -20.61 -1.24
CA LEU A 483 -26.04 -21.40 -1.47
C LEU A 483 -26.33 -22.91 -1.37
N ARG A 484 -27.11 -23.36 -0.38
CA ARG A 484 -27.56 -24.76 -0.26
C ARG A 484 -28.38 -25.19 -1.47
N VAL A 485 -29.32 -24.38 -1.93
CA VAL A 485 -30.11 -24.67 -3.13
C VAL A 485 -29.21 -24.80 -4.36
N PHE A 486 -28.17 -23.97 -4.50
CA PHE A 486 -27.23 -24.16 -5.60
C PHE A 486 -26.38 -25.42 -5.51
N TYR A 487 -26.16 -25.99 -4.32
CA TYR A 487 -25.52 -27.30 -4.20
C TYR A 487 -26.39 -28.44 -4.70
N THR A 488 -27.72 -28.29 -4.67
CA THR A 488 -28.64 -29.31 -5.20
C THR A 488 -28.92 -29.14 -6.69
N MET A 489 -28.72 -27.93 -7.24
CA MET A 489 -28.88 -27.63 -8.66
C MET A 489 -27.59 -27.88 -9.46
N LYS A 490 -27.69 -28.63 -10.57
CA LYS A 490 -26.60 -28.74 -11.55
C LYS A 490 -26.38 -27.38 -12.25
N ASP A 491 -25.13 -27.07 -12.60
CA ASP A 491 -24.73 -25.90 -13.41
C ASP A 491 -24.75 -24.50 -12.74
N ASN A 492 -24.39 -24.38 -11.45
CA ASN A 492 -24.26 -23.08 -10.76
C ASN A 492 -22.93 -22.86 -10.02
N GLU A 493 -21.84 -23.52 -10.43
CA GLU A 493 -20.55 -23.46 -9.74
C GLU A 493 -20.04 -22.03 -9.52
N LYS A 494 -20.07 -21.18 -10.55
CA LYS A 494 -19.61 -19.78 -10.43
C LYS A 494 -20.43 -18.95 -9.44
N MET A 495 -21.72 -19.24 -9.26
CA MET A 495 -22.58 -18.56 -8.29
C MET A 495 -22.38 -19.11 -6.89
N ARG A 496 -22.11 -20.42 -6.75
CA ARG A 496 -21.70 -21.02 -5.47
C ARG A 496 -20.41 -20.41 -4.95
N THR A 497 -19.37 -20.36 -5.79
CA THR A 497 -18.07 -19.78 -5.40
C THR A 497 -18.22 -18.30 -5.04
N PHE A 498 -19.02 -17.55 -5.80
CA PHE A 498 -19.33 -16.16 -5.48
C PHE A 498 -20.02 -16.01 -4.11
N LEU A 499 -21.12 -16.72 -3.86
CA LEU A 499 -21.84 -16.62 -2.59
C LEU A 499 -21.02 -17.12 -1.39
N ALA A 500 -20.23 -18.18 -1.57
CA ALA A 500 -19.30 -18.66 -0.55
C ALA A 500 -18.28 -17.57 -0.18
N SER A 501 -17.74 -16.86 -1.18
CA SER A 501 -16.81 -15.74 -0.94
C SER A 501 -17.47 -14.55 -0.23
N VAL A 502 -18.76 -14.28 -0.52
CA VAL A 502 -19.53 -13.21 0.12
C VAL A 502 -19.80 -13.53 1.59
N LEU A 503 -20.10 -14.80 1.89
CA LEU A 503 -20.42 -15.21 3.25
C LEU A 503 -19.21 -15.23 4.19
N ASP A 504 -17.99 -15.36 3.64
CA ASP A 504 -16.75 -15.54 4.40
C ASP A 504 -16.77 -16.78 5.33
N ILE A 505 -17.46 -17.84 4.89
CA ILE A 505 -17.67 -19.05 5.70
C ILE A 505 -16.77 -20.17 5.20
N GLN A 506 -15.99 -20.75 6.11
CA GLN A 506 -15.53 -22.13 5.97
C GLN A 506 -16.71 -23.06 6.25
N TRP A 507 -17.23 -23.69 5.19
CA TRP A 507 -18.30 -24.71 5.17
C TRP A 507 -19.18 -24.80 6.43
N PRO A 508 -20.37 -24.19 6.45
CA PRO A 508 -21.24 -24.32 7.61
C PRO A 508 -21.78 -25.75 7.70
N VAL A 509 -21.77 -26.31 8.91
CA VAL A 509 -22.45 -27.57 9.22
C VAL A 509 -23.94 -27.36 8.96
N LEU A 510 -24.51 -28.19 8.09
CA LEU A 510 -25.89 -28.11 7.63
C LEU A 510 -26.84 -28.31 8.81
N ASP A 511 -27.54 -27.26 9.21
CA ASP A 511 -28.69 -27.38 10.11
C ASP A 511 -29.92 -27.83 9.29
N PRO A 512 -30.54 -28.99 9.59
CA PRO A 512 -31.73 -29.49 8.91
C PRO A 512 -33.00 -28.63 9.10
N PHE A 513 -33.03 -27.67 10.02
CA PHE A 513 -34.24 -26.86 10.31
C PHE A 513 -34.51 -25.72 9.31
N HIS A 514 -33.89 -25.75 8.12
CA HIS A 514 -34.03 -24.69 7.11
C HIS A 514 -34.85 -25.04 5.86
N GLU A 515 -35.61 -26.14 5.90
CA GLU A 515 -36.37 -26.63 4.74
C GLU A 515 -37.29 -25.57 4.13
N PHE A 516 -37.91 -24.70 4.94
CA PHE A 516 -38.80 -23.64 4.46
C PHE A 516 -38.10 -22.59 3.58
N SER A 517 -36.95 -22.09 4.01
CA SER A 517 -36.16 -21.13 3.23
C SER A 517 -35.61 -21.77 1.95
N ASP A 518 -35.20 -23.03 2.01
CA ASP A 518 -34.66 -23.74 0.85
C ASP A 518 -35.78 -23.97 -0.20
N GLN A 519 -36.99 -24.37 0.23
CA GLN A 519 -38.16 -24.46 -0.66
C GLN A 519 -38.54 -23.09 -1.25
N TYR A 520 -38.50 -22.02 -0.46
CA TYR A 520 -38.72 -20.66 -0.96
C TYR A 520 -37.77 -20.32 -2.12
N TRP A 521 -36.47 -20.58 -1.97
CA TRP A 521 -35.49 -20.28 -3.02
C TRP A 521 -35.56 -21.21 -4.22
N ILE A 522 -35.91 -22.49 -4.05
CA ILE A 522 -36.20 -23.40 -5.16
C ILE A 522 -37.31 -22.83 -6.05
N ARG A 523 -38.39 -22.31 -5.45
CA ARG A 523 -39.48 -21.65 -6.19
C ARG A 523 -39.06 -20.33 -6.80
N ARG A 524 -38.32 -19.51 -6.04
CA ARG A 524 -37.89 -18.19 -6.50
C ARG A 524 -36.94 -18.27 -7.70
N MET A 525 -35.95 -19.16 -7.65
CA MET A 525 -34.92 -19.30 -8.69
C MET A 525 -35.27 -20.31 -9.78
N GLY A 526 -35.92 -21.42 -9.42
CA GLY A 526 -36.28 -22.48 -10.37
C GLY A 526 -37.50 -22.12 -11.21
N ASP A 527 -38.55 -21.59 -10.56
CA ASP A 527 -39.81 -21.25 -11.22
C ASP A 527 -39.89 -19.77 -11.64
N GLY A 528 -38.91 -18.94 -11.25
CA GLY A 528 -38.84 -17.51 -11.59
C GLY A 528 -39.96 -16.66 -10.98
N LEU A 529 -40.59 -17.13 -9.91
CA LEU A 529 -41.75 -16.48 -9.28
C LEU A 529 -41.40 -15.17 -8.58
N SER A 530 -42.37 -14.28 -8.34
CA SER A 530 -42.18 -13.12 -7.45
C SER A 530 -41.95 -13.54 -5.99
N HIS A 531 -41.50 -12.63 -5.12
CA HIS A 531 -41.34 -12.94 -3.69
C HIS A 531 -42.65 -13.45 -3.06
N LYS A 532 -43.77 -12.76 -3.32
CA LYS A 532 -45.09 -13.10 -2.77
C LYS A 532 -45.59 -14.47 -3.24
N ASP A 533 -45.38 -14.77 -4.52
CA ASP A 533 -45.81 -16.05 -5.10
C ASP A 533 -44.93 -17.22 -4.62
N ALA A 534 -43.62 -17.01 -4.56
CA ALA A 534 -42.67 -17.99 -4.05
C ALA A 534 -42.92 -18.30 -2.56
N HIS A 535 -43.16 -17.27 -1.74
CA HIS A 535 -43.46 -17.41 -0.32
C HIS A 535 -44.75 -18.22 -0.10
N LYS A 536 -45.85 -17.85 -0.78
CA LYS A 536 -47.13 -18.58 -0.71
C LYS A 536 -47.00 -20.03 -1.17
N MET A 537 -46.17 -20.29 -2.18
CA MET A 537 -45.97 -21.64 -2.71
C MET A 537 -45.12 -22.50 -1.78
N ALA A 538 -44.08 -21.94 -1.17
CA ALA A 538 -43.29 -22.62 -0.14
C ALA A 538 -44.15 -22.95 1.09
N GLU A 539 -45.01 -22.03 1.53
CA GLU A 539 -45.92 -22.21 2.66
C GLU A 539 -46.91 -23.36 2.41
N LYS A 540 -47.37 -23.52 1.18
CA LYS A 540 -48.23 -24.64 0.80
C LYS A 540 -47.52 -26.01 0.87
N ILE A 541 -46.21 -26.05 0.65
CA ILE A 541 -45.43 -27.30 0.57
C ILE A 541 -45.02 -27.77 1.96
N VAL A 542 -44.45 -26.86 2.77
CA VAL A 542 -43.93 -27.18 4.10
C VAL A 542 -45.04 -27.14 5.16
N GLY A 543 -46.20 -26.54 4.83
CA GLY A 543 -47.22 -26.16 5.79
C GLY A 543 -46.98 -24.73 6.30
N PRO A 544 -48.02 -24.05 6.84
CA PRO A 544 -47.80 -22.77 7.52
C PRO A 544 -46.78 -23.01 8.63
N ALA A 545 -45.86 -22.06 8.84
CA ALA A 545 -44.87 -22.09 9.93
C ALA A 545 -45.49 -21.93 11.33
N ARG A 546 -46.71 -22.46 11.53
CA ARG A 546 -47.28 -22.73 12.84
C ARG A 546 -46.62 -24.00 13.33
N SER A 547 -45.94 -23.88 14.46
CA SER A 547 -45.23 -24.97 15.08
C SER A 547 -46.21 -26.11 15.37
N ASP A 548 -45.80 -27.33 15.04
CA ASP A 548 -46.38 -28.53 15.62
C ASP A 548 -46.32 -28.50 17.16
N GLU A 549 -45.55 -27.58 17.78
CA GLU A 549 -45.63 -27.24 19.21
C GLU A 549 -46.92 -26.49 19.60
N GLU A 550 -47.47 -25.55 18.82
CA GLU A 550 -48.76 -24.93 19.15
C GLU A 550 -49.91 -25.95 18.97
N ALA A 551 -49.79 -26.87 18.00
CA ALA A 551 -50.72 -27.99 17.84
C ALA A 551 -50.57 -29.05 18.94
N MET A 552 -49.34 -29.40 19.34
CA MET A 552 -49.08 -30.30 20.48
C MET A 552 -49.50 -29.68 21.81
N VAL A 553 -49.35 -28.38 22.00
CA VAL A 553 -49.77 -27.68 23.22
C VAL A 553 -51.30 -27.52 23.24
N GLU A 554 -51.97 -27.25 22.12
CA GLU A 554 -53.44 -27.32 22.05
C GLU A 554 -53.98 -28.76 22.19
N GLU A 555 -53.26 -29.78 21.70
CA GLU A 555 -53.61 -31.20 21.84
C GLU A 555 -53.36 -31.71 23.28
N MET A 556 -52.30 -31.25 23.95
CA MET A 556 -52.05 -31.52 25.38
C MET A 556 -53.04 -30.78 26.28
N VAL A 557 -53.40 -29.52 25.97
CA VAL A 557 -54.41 -28.75 26.73
C VAL A 557 -55.83 -29.31 26.51
N THR A 558 -56.10 -30.01 25.41
CA THR A 558 -57.37 -30.71 25.19
C THR A 558 -57.40 -32.13 25.77
N LEU A 559 -56.23 -32.76 26.01
CA LEU A 559 -56.11 -34.03 26.73
C LEU A 559 -56.21 -33.85 28.25
N ASP A 560 -55.66 -32.77 28.82
CA ASP A 560 -55.77 -32.47 30.27
C ASP A 560 -57.21 -32.11 30.72
N ASN A 561 -58.04 -31.59 29.82
CA ASN A 561 -59.44 -31.25 30.13
C ASN A 561 -60.38 -32.47 30.26
N LYS A 562 -59.88 -33.71 30.10
CA LYS A 562 -60.67 -34.94 30.28
C LYS A 562 -60.35 -35.75 31.53
N GLU A 563 -59.30 -35.43 32.28
CA GLU A 563 -58.93 -36.17 33.49
C GLU A 563 -59.00 -35.37 34.81
N GLU A 564 -59.29 -34.06 34.78
CA GLU A 564 -59.53 -33.29 36.01
C GLU A 564 -61.01 -33.20 36.40
N GLN A 565 -61.60 -34.34 36.77
CA GLN A 565 -62.75 -34.41 37.68
C GLN A 565 -62.47 -35.43 38.80
N GLU A 566 -61.40 -35.23 39.58
CA GLU A 566 -61.27 -35.72 40.96
C GLU A 566 -59.88 -35.36 41.53
N SER A 567 -59.67 -34.11 41.94
CA SER A 567 -58.98 -33.75 43.18
C SER A 567 -58.77 -32.23 43.24
N GLY A 568 -59.25 -31.61 44.31
CA GLY A 568 -59.07 -30.18 44.53
C GLY A 568 -57.68 -29.89 45.08
N VAL A 569 -56.86 -29.14 44.34
CA VAL A 569 -55.71 -28.37 44.85
C VAL A 569 -55.55 -27.09 44.03
N THR A 570 -55.32 -25.98 44.74
CA THR A 570 -55.12 -24.62 44.25
C THR A 570 -53.69 -24.35 43.77
N THR A 571 -53.59 -23.70 42.60
CA THR A 571 -52.53 -22.85 42.01
C THR A 571 -51.28 -22.50 42.85
N MET A 572 -50.08 -22.86 42.38
CA MET A 572 -49.03 -21.95 41.83
C MET A 572 -47.66 -22.65 41.64
N ASP A 573 -46.94 -22.17 40.62
CA ASP A 573 -45.56 -22.46 40.16
C ASP A 573 -45.31 -23.77 39.38
N GLU A 574 -45.55 -23.68 38.07
CA GLU A 574 -45.15 -24.66 37.06
C GLU A 574 -43.73 -24.40 36.54
N ARG A 575 -42.74 -25.13 37.07
CA ARG A 575 -41.64 -25.71 36.28
C ARG A 575 -41.29 -27.05 36.92
N TRP A 576 -40.89 -28.02 36.09
CA TRP A 576 -40.50 -29.42 36.41
C TRP A 576 -41.63 -30.45 36.38
N ALA A 577 -41.71 -31.21 35.29
CA ALA A 577 -42.45 -32.48 35.23
C ALA A 577 -41.58 -33.62 35.81
N TRP A 578 -42.20 -34.49 36.62
CA TRP A 578 -41.57 -35.68 37.20
C TRP A 578 -42.17 -36.94 36.57
N VAL A 579 -41.32 -37.89 36.15
CA VAL A 579 -41.76 -39.24 35.75
C VAL A 579 -41.45 -40.21 36.89
N SER A 580 -42.44 -41.02 37.26
CA SER A 580 -42.35 -42.02 38.32
C SER A 580 -42.35 -43.42 37.73
N ASP A 581 -41.26 -44.16 37.89
CA ASP A 581 -41.27 -45.62 37.79
C ASP A 581 -40.82 -46.21 39.12
N GLY A 582 -41.79 -46.70 39.89
CA GLY A 582 -41.62 -47.74 40.91
C GLY A 582 -40.84 -47.40 42.17
N GLU A 583 -39.59 -46.96 42.11
CA GLU A 583 -38.74 -46.92 43.30
C GLU A 583 -37.83 -45.70 43.48
N HIS A 584 -37.48 -44.91 42.46
CA HIS A 584 -36.64 -43.70 42.67
C HIS A 584 -37.13 -42.47 41.87
N ARG A 585 -37.15 -41.29 42.51
CA ARG A 585 -37.40 -39.99 41.86
C ARG A 585 -36.08 -39.38 41.39
N VAL A 586 -35.95 -39.13 40.09
CA VAL A 586 -34.82 -38.39 39.50
C VAL A 586 -35.39 -37.26 38.61
N PRO A 587 -34.85 -36.03 38.67
CA PRO A 587 -35.28 -34.93 37.80
C PRO A 587 -34.97 -35.24 36.33
N ALA A 588 -35.96 -35.09 35.45
CA ALA A 588 -35.77 -35.19 34.01
C ALA A 588 -35.16 -33.88 33.48
N PHE A 589 -33.87 -33.93 33.14
CA PHE A 589 -33.25 -32.93 32.25
C PHE A 589 -33.61 -33.27 30.80
N PRO A 590 -33.85 -32.27 29.91
CA PRO A 590 -33.78 -32.52 28.48
C PRO A 590 -32.36 -32.96 28.15
N ARG A 591 -32.19 -34.20 27.68
CA ARG A 591 -30.94 -34.71 27.13
C ARG A 591 -30.64 -33.97 25.83
N ALA A 592 -29.94 -32.84 25.93
CA ALA A 592 -29.00 -32.41 24.92
C ALA A 592 -27.59 -32.56 25.50
N VAL A 593 -27.20 -33.81 25.73
CA VAL A 593 -25.79 -34.15 25.94
C VAL A 593 -25.16 -34.09 24.55
N PHE A 594 -24.29 -33.10 24.33
CA PHE A 594 -23.37 -33.11 23.20
C PHE A 594 -22.55 -34.40 23.29
N HIS A 595 -22.88 -35.39 22.45
CA HIS A 595 -22.03 -36.54 22.27
C HIS A 595 -20.77 -36.09 21.52
N LEU A 596 -19.66 -35.98 22.25
CA LEU A 596 -18.29 -36.05 21.74
C LEU A 596 -17.97 -37.44 21.11
N GLU A 597 -18.99 -38.25 20.77
CA GLU A 597 -18.85 -39.59 20.18
C GLU A 597 -18.79 -39.60 18.65
N ALA A 598 -18.88 -38.44 17.99
CA ALA A 598 -18.95 -38.38 16.53
C ALA A 598 -17.62 -38.73 15.86
N TYR A 599 -16.48 -38.56 16.54
CA TYR A 599 -15.15 -38.73 15.95
C TYR A 599 -14.36 -39.82 16.69
N LYS A 600 -13.61 -40.63 15.95
CA LYS A 600 -12.68 -41.62 16.47
C LYS A 600 -11.28 -41.38 15.91
N LEU A 601 -10.29 -41.52 16.79
CA LEU A 601 -8.89 -41.66 16.38
C LEU A 601 -8.67 -43.10 15.95
N VAL A 602 -8.16 -43.27 14.74
CA VAL A 602 -7.96 -44.59 14.15
C VAL A 602 -6.49 -44.75 13.77
N TYR A 603 -5.92 -45.87 14.22
CA TYR A 603 -4.58 -46.29 13.84
C TYR A 603 -4.62 -46.92 12.45
N VAL A 604 -3.86 -46.37 11.50
CA VAL A 604 -3.71 -46.98 10.18
C VAL A 604 -2.25 -47.32 9.93
N SER A 605 -1.97 -48.62 9.82
CA SER A 605 -0.63 -49.14 9.53
C SER A 605 -0.36 -49.13 8.02
N LEU A 606 -0.43 -47.95 7.41
CA LEU A 606 -0.02 -47.73 6.02
C LEU A 606 0.85 -46.46 5.95
N PRO A 607 2.03 -46.50 5.29
CA PRO A 607 2.94 -45.36 5.25
C PRO A 607 2.36 -44.12 4.55
N LYS A 608 1.35 -44.30 3.68
CA LYS A 608 0.60 -43.25 2.99
C LYS A 608 -0.83 -43.74 2.70
N LEU A 609 -1.85 -43.05 3.23
CA LEU A 609 -3.21 -43.20 2.70
C LEU A 609 -3.40 -42.32 1.45
N PRO A 610 -4.19 -42.75 0.45
CA PRO A 610 -4.67 -41.85 -0.59
C PRO A 610 -5.53 -40.75 0.05
N PRO A 611 -5.47 -39.49 -0.45
CA PRO A 611 -6.34 -38.43 0.04
C PRO A 611 -7.80 -38.87 -0.16
N HIS A 612 -8.52 -38.97 0.96
CA HIS A 612 -9.93 -39.34 0.97
C HIS A 612 -10.71 -38.16 1.54
N GLU A 613 -11.77 -37.72 0.86
CA GLU A 613 -12.57 -36.51 1.20
C GLU A 613 -13.22 -36.54 2.60
N LYS A 614 -13.01 -37.61 3.36
CA LYS A 614 -13.71 -37.93 4.62
C LYS A 614 -12.76 -38.14 5.81
N ILE A 615 -11.45 -37.91 5.61
CA ILE A 615 -10.45 -37.83 6.67
C ILE A 615 -10.28 -36.35 7.02
N LEU A 616 -10.59 -35.98 8.27
CA LEU A 616 -10.58 -34.57 8.68
C LEU A 616 -9.17 -34.05 8.94
N SER A 617 -8.30 -34.93 9.45
CA SER A 617 -6.90 -34.63 9.71
C SER A 617 -6.09 -35.93 9.86
N MET A 618 -4.80 -35.86 9.55
CA MET A 618 -3.86 -36.99 9.61
C MET A 618 -2.52 -36.53 10.19
N ILE A 619 -2.01 -37.26 11.18
CA ILE A 619 -0.72 -37.02 11.81
C ILE A 619 0.17 -38.22 11.55
N SER A 620 1.30 -38.01 10.88
CA SER A 620 2.31 -39.05 10.67
C SER A 620 3.29 -39.05 11.84
N LEU A 621 3.42 -40.20 12.49
CA LEU A 621 4.36 -40.43 13.59
C LEU A 621 5.74 -40.84 13.04
N PRO A 622 6.84 -40.55 13.76
CA PRO A 622 8.21 -40.83 13.30
C PRO A 622 8.51 -42.30 12.98
N ASN A 623 7.74 -43.24 13.54
CA ASN A 623 7.86 -44.68 13.28
C ASN A 623 7.12 -45.15 12.01
N GLY A 624 6.59 -44.23 11.19
CA GLY A 624 5.92 -44.53 9.92
C GLY A 624 4.43 -44.87 10.05
N VAL A 625 3.87 -44.80 11.25
CA VAL A 625 2.43 -44.93 11.52
C VAL A 625 1.74 -43.60 11.25
N SER A 626 0.53 -43.63 10.68
CA SER A 626 -0.33 -42.44 10.62
C SER A 626 -1.56 -42.62 11.50
N VAL A 627 -1.89 -41.57 12.26
CA VAL A 627 -3.12 -41.49 13.06
C VAL A 627 -4.09 -40.56 12.32
N ALA A 628 -5.27 -41.07 12.00
CA ALA A 628 -6.30 -40.31 11.30
C ALA A 628 -7.49 -40.00 12.23
N ILE A 629 -8.04 -38.79 12.11
CA ILE A 629 -9.30 -38.41 12.74
C ILE A 629 -10.42 -38.61 11.73
N VAL A 630 -11.33 -39.54 12.04
CA VAL A 630 -12.45 -39.93 11.18
C VAL A 630 -13.75 -39.94 11.95
N LEU A 631 -14.87 -39.71 11.26
CA LEU A 631 -16.21 -39.88 11.85
C LEU A 631 -16.41 -41.35 12.27
N ARG A 632 -16.94 -41.58 13.47
CA ARG A 632 -17.16 -42.92 14.05
C ARG A 632 -18.04 -43.80 13.17
N SER A 633 -19.04 -43.19 12.52
CA SER A 633 -19.92 -43.86 11.56
C SER A 633 -19.20 -44.37 10.29
N TYR A 634 -17.99 -43.87 10.03
CA TYR A 634 -17.20 -44.18 8.85
C TYR A 634 -16.10 -45.22 9.07
N VAL A 635 -15.79 -45.58 10.33
CA VAL A 635 -14.76 -46.57 10.64
C VAL A 635 -14.98 -47.90 9.89
N PRO A 636 -16.20 -48.48 9.83
CA PRO A 636 -16.42 -49.74 9.11
C PRO A 636 -16.18 -49.62 7.58
N ALA A 637 -16.49 -48.47 6.99
CA ALA A 637 -16.24 -48.22 5.56
C ALA A 637 -14.74 -48.04 5.28
N LEU A 638 -14.03 -47.35 6.18
CA LEU A 638 -12.58 -47.18 6.08
C LEU A 638 -11.83 -48.51 6.21
N GLU A 639 -12.27 -49.40 7.13
CA GLU A 639 -11.74 -50.76 7.27
C GLU A 639 -11.95 -51.61 6.00
N GLN A 640 -13.11 -51.44 5.37
CA GLN A 640 -13.46 -52.14 4.14
C GLN A 640 -12.64 -51.64 2.95
N ASP A 641 -12.51 -50.31 2.79
CA ASP A 641 -11.80 -49.69 1.66
C ASP A 641 -10.28 -49.87 1.74
N LEU A 642 -9.71 -49.86 2.95
CA LEU A 642 -8.27 -50.01 3.16
C LEU A 642 -7.83 -51.47 3.32
N ASN A 643 -8.77 -52.41 3.35
CA ASN A 643 -8.52 -53.85 3.56
C ASN A 643 -7.59 -54.14 4.76
N THR A 644 -7.69 -53.31 5.81
CA THR A 644 -6.87 -53.35 7.02
C THR A 644 -7.75 -53.08 8.24
N LYS A 645 -7.47 -53.77 9.36
CA LYS A 645 -8.21 -53.55 10.61
C LYS A 645 -7.81 -52.22 11.24
N CYS A 646 -8.79 -51.41 11.56
CA CYS A 646 -8.63 -50.17 12.29
C CYS A 646 -8.64 -50.49 13.78
N TRP A 647 -7.56 -50.20 14.50
CA TRP A 647 -7.50 -50.47 15.94
C TRP A 647 -8.04 -49.27 16.72
N GLU A 648 -9.07 -49.49 17.52
CA GLU A 648 -9.61 -48.47 18.42
C GLU A 648 -8.66 -48.25 19.60
N TYR A 649 -8.33 -46.99 19.88
CA TYR A 649 -7.49 -46.63 21.02
C TYR A 649 -8.38 -46.52 22.28
N ASN A 650 -8.42 -47.57 23.10
CA ASN A 650 -9.13 -47.60 24.38
C ASN A 650 -8.16 -48.01 25.50
N ILE A 651 -7.99 -47.15 26.52
CA ILE A 651 -7.41 -47.53 27.81
C ILE A 651 -8.40 -47.11 28.89
N GLU A 652 -8.99 -48.08 29.59
CA GLU A 652 -9.67 -47.84 30.87
C GLU A 652 -8.60 -47.84 31.98
N PRO A 653 -8.54 -46.83 32.87
CA PRO A 653 -7.57 -46.84 33.95
C PRO A 653 -7.97 -47.86 35.02
N SER A 654 -7.04 -48.73 35.40
CA SER A 654 -7.21 -49.62 36.55
C SER A 654 -7.12 -48.80 37.85
N ARG A 655 -7.82 -49.26 38.89
CA ARG A 655 -7.95 -48.55 40.18
C ARG A 655 -6.64 -48.52 41.00
N GLU A 656 -5.59 -49.19 40.54
CA GLU A 656 -4.30 -49.30 41.26
C GLU A 656 -3.25 -48.26 40.82
N ASP A 657 -3.50 -47.46 39.78
CA ASP A 657 -2.57 -46.41 39.30
C ASP A 657 -2.85 -45.01 39.90
N VAL A 658 -3.77 -44.92 40.88
CA VAL A 658 -4.29 -43.64 41.42
C VAL A 658 -3.38 -43.02 42.50
N GLU A 659 -2.32 -43.70 42.94
CA GLU A 659 -1.44 -43.17 44.02
C GLU A 659 -0.15 -42.48 43.57
N LEU A 660 0.13 -42.35 42.26
CA LEU A 660 1.36 -41.64 41.80
C LEU A 660 1.16 -40.38 40.96
N LEU A 661 -0.07 -39.97 40.65
CA LEU A 661 -0.35 -38.73 39.92
C LEU A 661 -1.31 -37.84 40.69
N GLY A 662 -0.75 -36.89 41.44
CA GLY A 662 -1.50 -35.81 42.06
C GLY A 662 -2.15 -34.92 40.99
N PHE A 663 -3.48 -34.83 41.01
CA PHE A 663 -4.25 -33.89 40.22
C PHE A 663 -3.81 -32.44 40.51
N VAL A 664 -3.34 -31.71 39.49
CA VAL A 664 -3.20 -30.25 39.56
C VAL A 664 -4.15 -29.62 38.54
N LYS A 665 -5.21 -28.99 39.04
CA LYS A 665 -6.08 -28.10 38.25
C LYS A 665 -5.41 -26.73 38.16
N ALA A 666 -4.62 -26.50 37.11
CA ALA A 666 -3.95 -25.20 36.91
C ALA A 666 -4.95 -24.15 36.40
N LYS A 667 -5.02 -22.99 37.07
CA LYS A 667 -5.67 -21.78 36.55
C LYS A 667 -4.62 -20.90 35.84
N ASN A 668 -4.92 -20.46 34.62
CA ASN A 668 -4.41 -19.37 33.76
C ASN A 668 -2.98 -18.79 33.86
N GLN A 669 -2.09 -19.20 34.78
CA GLN A 669 -0.72 -18.64 34.91
C GLN A 669 0.38 -19.68 35.19
N GLN A 670 0.08 -20.98 35.16
CA GLN A 670 1.09 -22.03 35.43
C GLN A 670 1.28 -23.05 34.30
N VAL A 671 0.63 -22.85 33.15
CA VAL A 671 0.76 -23.76 31.98
C VAL A 671 2.19 -23.76 31.43
N ASP A 672 2.85 -22.61 31.46
CA ASP A 672 4.22 -22.43 30.92
C ASP A 672 5.29 -23.19 31.72
N ALA A 673 5.13 -23.30 33.04
CA ALA A 673 6.02 -24.06 33.91
C ALA A 673 5.82 -25.58 33.77
N VAL A 674 4.57 -26.01 33.62
CA VAL A 674 4.22 -27.43 33.43
C VAL A 674 4.66 -27.92 32.04
N ALA A 675 4.52 -27.08 31.00
CA ALA A 675 5.01 -27.40 29.66
C ALA A 675 6.55 -27.51 29.61
N ARG A 676 7.28 -26.59 30.27
CA ARG A 676 8.76 -26.67 30.35
C ARG A 676 9.23 -27.90 31.12
N MET A 677 8.60 -28.24 32.25
CA MET A 677 8.94 -29.46 33.00
C MET A 677 8.66 -30.74 32.22
N ALA A 678 7.60 -30.76 31.40
CA ALA A 678 7.29 -31.90 30.53
C ALA A 678 8.31 -32.06 29.39
N VAL A 679 8.71 -30.96 28.74
CA VAL A 679 9.73 -30.97 27.68
C VAL A 679 11.10 -31.37 28.24
N ASP A 680 11.47 -30.87 29.42
CA ASP A 680 12.75 -31.18 30.06
C ASP A 680 12.82 -32.64 30.58
N ALA A 681 11.67 -33.26 30.88
CA ALA A 681 11.57 -34.69 31.20
C ALA A 681 11.64 -35.58 29.96
N MET A 682 10.99 -35.18 28.85
CA MET A 682 11.02 -35.93 27.57
C MET A 682 12.40 -35.89 26.89
N LEU A 683 13.20 -34.85 27.12
CA LEU A 683 14.56 -34.73 26.57
C LEU A 683 15.62 -35.51 27.35
N ARG A 684 15.32 -35.98 28.57
CA ARG A 684 16.29 -36.62 29.46
C ARG A 684 16.18 -38.14 29.54
N ASP A 685 15.08 -38.76 29.10
CA ASP A 685 14.89 -40.21 29.19
C ASP A 685 14.09 -40.77 28.01
N ASN A 686 14.71 -41.63 27.20
CA ASN A 686 14.15 -42.18 25.96
C ASN A 686 13.26 -43.43 26.20
N THR A 687 12.92 -43.76 27.45
CA THR A 687 12.17 -45.01 27.76
C THR A 687 10.78 -44.82 28.39
N LEU A 688 10.23 -43.61 28.38
CA LEU A 688 8.84 -43.38 28.82
C LEU A 688 7.84 -43.81 27.73
N GLU A 689 7.35 -45.05 27.84
CA GLU A 689 6.31 -45.64 26.97
C GLU A 689 4.87 -45.41 27.48
N GLU A 690 4.64 -44.65 28.55
CA GLU A 690 3.28 -44.41 29.08
C GLU A 690 2.96 -42.92 29.18
N GLY A 691 1.89 -42.51 28.48
CA GLY A 691 1.60 -41.12 28.09
C GLY A 691 1.09 -40.20 29.20
N LEU A 692 1.25 -38.90 28.95
CA LEU A 692 0.78 -37.79 29.80
C LEU A 692 -0.56 -37.26 29.29
N TRP A 693 -1.53 -37.01 30.19
CA TRP A 693 -2.77 -36.30 29.88
C TRP A 693 -2.67 -34.83 30.27
N VAL A 694 -2.92 -33.92 29.32
CA VAL A 694 -3.13 -32.50 29.60
C VAL A 694 -4.53 -32.12 29.09
N TYR A 695 -5.39 -31.66 30.00
CA TYR A 695 -6.71 -31.14 29.66
C TYR A 695 -6.62 -29.62 29.51
N ALA A 696 -6.75 -29.10 28.30
CA ALA A 696 -6.80 -27.67 28.01
C ALA A 696 -7.88 -27.36 26.96
N ASP A 697 -8.53 -26.22 27.11
CA ASP A 697 -9.61 -25.71 26.26
C ASP A 697 -9.10 -25.52 24.80
N PRO A 698 -9.85 -25.91 23.74
CA PRO A 698 -9.35 -25.92 22.36
C PRO A 698 -8.88 -24.56 21.81
N LEU A 699 -9.44 -23.45 22.33
CA LEU A 699 -9.03 -22.10 21.97
C LEU A 699 -7.61 -21.73 22.43
N CYS A 700 -7.05 -22.42 23.43
CA CYS A 700 -5.71 -22.13 23.94
C CYS A 700 -4.59 -22.90 23.21
N VAL A 701 -4.89 -24.06 22.62
CA VAL A 701 -3.89 -24.88 21.89
C VAL A 701 -3.57 -24.28 20.52
N LEU A 702 -4.55 -23.62 19.88
CA LEU A 702 -4.34 -22.95 18.59
C LEU A 702 -3.44 -21.71 18.71
N ASN A 703 -3.59 -20.90 19.76
CA ASN A 703 -2.80 -19.69 19.97
C ASN A 703 -1.32 -19.97 20.30
N LEU A 704 -1.01 -21.12 20.91
CA LEU A 704 0.38 -21.52 21.17
C LEU A 704 1.07 -22.12 19.92
N PHE A 705 0.31 -22.74 19.02
CA PHE A 705 0.84 -23.31 17.78
C PHE A 705 1.24 -22.23 16.77
N THR A 706 0.53 -21.10 16.75
CA THR A 706 0.86 -19.94 15.92
C THR A 706 2.12 -19.20 16.38
N THR A 707 2.36 -19.12 17.70
CA THR A 707 3.56 -18.47 18.26
C THR A 707 4.84 -19.28 17.98
N TRP A 708 4.75 -20.61 17.93
CA TRP A 708 5.90 -21.47 17.63
C TRP A 708 6.30 -21.45 16.13
N LEU A 709 5.32 -21.37 15.21
CA LEU A 709 5.60 -21.17 13.78
C LEU A 709 6.15 -19.78 13.45
N GLY A 710 5.78 -18.76 14.24
CA GLY A 710 6.33 -17.39 14.13
C GLY A 710 7.85 -17.30 14.36
N GLY A 711 8.42 -18.21 15.16
CA GLY A 711 9.87 -18.25 15.40
C GLY A 711 10.70 -18.91 14.27
N VAL A 712 10.06 -19.67 13.38
CA VAL A 712 10.76 -20.41 12.30
C VAL A 712 10.63 -19.69 10.94
N VAL A 713 9.68 -18.77 10.79
CA VAL A 713 9.46 -18.02 9.53
C VAL A 713 10.24 -16.69 9.46
N ALA A 714 10.97 -16.30 10.52
CA ALA A 714 11.84 -15.11 10.53
C ALA A 714 13.16 -15.27 9.72
N ARG A 715 13.11 -15.94 8.56
CA ARG A 715 14.20 -15.99 7.57
C ARG A 715 13.77 -15.75 6.12
N SER A 716 12.51 -15.38 5.82
CA SER A 716 12.16 -14.88 4.48
C SER A 716 11.71 -13.42 4.53
N LYS A 717 12.52 -12.55 3.92
CA LYS A 717 12.24 -11.12 3.72
C LYS A 717 11.01 -10.89 2.84
N ARG A 718 10.38 -9.74 3.12
CA ARG A 718 9.40 -8.94 2.37
C ARG A 718 7.93 -9.34 2.46
N ASP A 719 7.19 -8.35 2.95
CA ASP A 719 5.77 -8.04 2.79
C ASP A 719 4.75 -8.91 3.55
N SER A 720 4.50 -8.56 4.82
CA SER A 720 3.20 -8.73 5.47
C SER A 720 3.12 -7.97 6.81
N PRO A 721 2.10 -7.12 7.05
CA PRO A 721 1.73 -6.70 8.38
C PRO A 721 0.53 -7.51 8.88
N ALA A 722 0.69 -8.28 9.94
CA ALA A 722 -0.43 -8.85 10.69
C ALA A 722 -0.10 -8.80 12.19
N PHE A 723 -0.73 -7.86 12.92
CA PHE A 723 -0.79 -7.87 14.38
C PHE A 723 -2.22 -7.48 14.83
N PRO A 724 -3.00 -8.40 15.42
CA PRO A 724 -4.32 -8.10 15.99
C PRO A 724 -4.27 -7.44 17.38
N GLU A 725 -3.08 -7.22 17.96
CA GLU A 725 -2.91 -6.72 19.33
C GLU A 725 -2.81 -5.19 19.43
N LEU A 726 -3.05 -4.44 18.35
CA LEU A 726 -2.97 -2.98 18.30
C LEU A 726 -4.33 -2.25 18.36
N ALA A 727 -5.42 -2.97 18.63
CA ALA A 727 -6.72 -2.34 18.88
C ALA A 727 -6.71 -1.66 20.26
N GLY A 728 -6.48 -0.34 20.29
CA GLY A 728 -6.51 0.47 21.52
C GLY A 728 -5.49 1.61 21.60
N ILE A 729 -4.86 2.00 20.48
CA ILE A 729 -4.02 3.19 20.41
C ILE A 729 -4.89 4.39 20.01
N GLU A 730 -5.22 5.24 20.97
CA GLU A 730 -5.79 6.56 20.70
C GLU A 730 -4.70 7.63 20.77
N ASN A 731 -4.68 8.50 19.77
CA ASN A 731 -3.76 9.62 19.70
C ASN A 731 -4.49 10.84 20.28
N ASP A 732 -4.03 11.38 21.40
CA ASP A 732 -4.60 12.60 21.95
C ASP A 732 -4.21 13.78 21.03
N ALA A 733 -5.20 14.28 20.28
CA ALA A 733 -5.01 15.31 19.28
C ALA A 733 -4.51 16.65 19.85
N GLU A 734 -4.68 16.92 21.15
CA GLU A 734 -4.21 18.17 21.77
C GLU A 734 -2.80 18.06 22.35
N SER A 735 -2.36 16.88 22.79
CA SER A 735 -1.06 16.69 23.44
C SER A 735 -0.01 15.96 22.60
N GLY A 736 -0.43 15.31 21.50
CA GLY A 736 0.43 14.45 20.68
C GLY A 736 0.88 13.18 21.39
N ARG A 737 0.30 12.86 22.56
CA ARG A 737 0.68 11.68 23.35
C ARG A 737 -0.09 10.45 22.91
N ILE A 738 0.62 9.32 22.91
CA ILE A 738 0.07 8.00 22.62
C ILE A 738 -0.56 7.47 23.92
N GLN A 739 -1.86 7.19 23.93
CA GLN A 739 -2.50 6.44 25.02
C GLN A 739 -2.74 4.99 24.61
N LEU A 740 -2.24 4.07 25.42
CA LEU A 740 -2.66 2.66 25.41
C LEU A 740 -3.72 2.49 26.49
N ASP A 741 -4.89 1.98 26.14
CA ASP A 741 -6.02 1.81 27.07
C ASP A 741 -5.60 1.12 28.38
N GLY A 742 -5.79 1.83 29.51
CA GLY A 742 -5.45 1.35 30.86
C GLY A 742 -3.99 1.47 31.27
N TYR A 743 -3.13 2.14 30.50
CA TYR A 743 -1.70 2.36 30.83
C TYR A 743 -1.37 3.83 31.10
N ASP A 744 -0.89 4.12 32.32
CA ASP A 744 -0.37 5.43 32.69
C ASP A 744 1.16 5.44 32.60
N PHE A 745 1.72 5.99 31.52
CA PHE A 745 3.17 6.11 31.35
C PHE A 745 3.82 6.98 32.43
N ASN A 746 3.08 7.89 33.07
CA ASN A 746 3.60 8.67 34.21
C ASN A 746 3.87 7.79 35.45
N SER A 747 3.35 6.55 35.46
CA SER A 747 3.65 5.56 36.50
C SER A 747 5.00 4.85 36.31
N TYR A 748 5.69 5.11 35.19
CA TYR A 748 7.04 4.61 34.90
C TYR A 748 8.08 5.74 35.00
N THR A 749 9.33 5.36 35.26
CA THR A 749 10.48 6.27 35.27
C THR A 749 11.66 5.56 34.60
N LEU A 750 12.45 6.30 33.84
CA LEU A 750 13.69 5.77 33.27
C LEU A 750 14.75 5.76 34.37
N VAL A 751 15.41 4.63 34.54
CA VAL A 751 16.41 4.42 35.59
C VAL A 751 17.69 3.96 34.95
N ARG A 752 18.82 4.52 35.38
CA ARG A 752 20.13 4.03 35.01
C ARG A 752 20.73 3.21 36.16
N VAL A 753 21.31 2.08 35.81
CA VAL A 753 21.89 1.15 36.76
C VAL A 753 23.33 0.83 36.37
N SER A 754 24.26 1.24 37.23
CA SER A 754 25.69 1.12 37.00
C SER A 754 26.30 0.06 37.92
N TYR A 755 27.46 -0.48 37.53
CA TYR A 755 28.23 -1.47 38.29
C TYR A 755 27.55 -2.85 38.46
N LEU A 756 26.73 -3.28 37.51
CA LEU A 756 26.13 -4.63 37.54
C LEU A 756 27.14 -5.75 37.24
N GLY A 757 28.15 -5.47 36.41
CA GLY A 757 29.13 -6.45 35.94
C GLY A 757 28.45 -7.67 35.30
N HIS A 758 29.00 -8.87 35.54
CA HIS A 758 28.47 -10.13 34.99
C HIS A 758 27.05 -10.49 35.46
N TRP A 759 26.50 -9.81 36.48
CA TRP A 759 25.13 -10.03 36.93
C TRP A 759 24.08 -9.47 35.98
N ALA A 760 24.48 -8.66 35.00
CA ALA A 760 23.59 -8.12 33.96
C ALA A 760 22.78 -9.20 33.24
N GLN A 761 23.37 -10.39 33.06
CA GLN A 761 22.72 -11.54 32.43
C GLN A 761 21.53 -12.11 33.23
N ASN A 762 21.31 -11.67 34.48
CA ASN A 762 20.19 -12.08 35.32
C ASN A 762 19.16 -10.96 35.52
N LEU A 763 19.27 -9.84 34.81
CA LEU A 763 18.33 -8.72 34.90
C LEU A 763 16.90 -9.12 34.51
N ASP A 764 16.75 -10.10 33.62
CA ASP A 764 15.48 -10.71 33.21
C ASP A 764 14.72 -11.38 34.38
N LYS A 765 15.43 -11.77 35.45
CA LYS A 765 14.85 -12.40 36.65
C LYS A 765 14.44 -11.39 37.74
N LEU A 766 14.73 -10.11 37.55
CA LEU A 766 14.53 -9.10 38.60
C LEU A 766 13.08 -8.70 38.80
N GLY A 767 12.23 -8.77 37.77
CA GLY A 767 10.83 -8.39 37.86
C GLY A 767 9.99 -8.96 36.72
N ASN A 768 8.67 -8.86 36.85
CA ASN A 768 7.76 -9.23 35.76
C ASN A 768 7.80 -8.14 34.66
N PHE A 769 7.46 -8.46 33.42
CA PHE A 769 7.41 -7.53 32.28
C PHE A 769 6.50 -6.30 32.49
N ASN A 770 5.62 -6.33 33.49
CA ASN A 770 4.80 -5.18 33.87
C ASN A 770 5.52 -4.21 34.83
N GLU A 771 6.62 -4.64 35.46
CA GLU A 771 7.40 -3.87 36.44
C GLU A 771 8.62 -3.22 35.79
N ILE A 772 9.24 -3.91 34.82
CA ILE A 772 10.37 -3.46 34.01
C ILE A 772 9.99 -3.71 32.55
N LEU A 773 9.84 -2.64 31.76
CA LEU A 773 9.32 -2.76 30.39
C LEU A 773 10.39 -3.27 29.41
N SER A 774 11.64 -2.85 29.61
CA SER A 774 12.78 -3.20 28.78
C SER A 774 14.08 -2.98 29.51
N ILE A 775 15.17 -3.49 28.93
CA ILE A 775 16.51 -3.45 29.50
C ILE A 775 17.47 -3.17 28.34
N ALA A 776 18.19 -2.05 28.38
CA ALA A 776 19.14 -1.67 27.33
C ALA A 776 20.52 -1.39 27.93
N GLU A 777 21.57 -1.96 27.34
CA GLU A 777 22.95 -1.67 27.72
C GLU A 777 23.42 -0.36 27.08
N LEU A 778 24.06 0.51 27.86
CA LEU A 778 24.64 1.77 27.42
C LEU A 778 26.13 1.57 27.08
N GLN A 779 26.71 2.46 26.26
CA GLN A 779 28.15 2.46 25.92
C GLN A 779 29.08 2.48 27.16
N ASP A 780 28.50 3.00 28.23
CA ASP A 780 28.87 2.89 29.63
C ASP A 780 29.27 1.60 30.32
N GLU A 781 28.78 0.48 29.75
CA GLU A 781 28.47 -0.76 30.47
C GLU A 781 27.41 -0.60 31.59
N SER A 782 26.76 0.57 31.69
CA SER A 782 25.60 0.76 32.54
C SER A 782 24.32 0.38 31.81
N TRP A 783 23.22 0.24 32.54
CA TRP A 783 21.96 -0.30 32.01
C TRP A 783 20.83 0.70 32.18
N GLU A 784 20.04 0.88 31.15
CA GLU A 784 18.84 1.72 31.14
C GLU A 784 17.59 0.84 31.24
N LEU A 785 16.74 1.13 32.22
CA LEU A 785 15.52 0.37 32.49
C LEU A 785 14.32 1.31 32.68
N PRO A 786 13.25 1.18 31.87
CA PRO A 786 11.95 1.75 32.20
C PRO A 786 11.27 0.96 33.31
N VAL A 787 11.24 1.52 34.53
CA VAL A 787 10.77 0.85 35.73
C VAL A 787 9.50 1.52 36.25
N ARG A 788 8.52 0.72 36.67
CA ARG A 788 7.34 1.24 37.36
C ARG A 788 7.75 1.91 38.68
N LYS A 789 7.36 3.17 38.90
CA LYS A 789 7.74 3.97 40.09
C LYS A 789 7.43 3.25 41.41
N SER A 790 6.32 2.53 41.49
CA SER A 790 5.95 1.75 42.68
C SER A 790 6.85 0.55 42.95
N TYR A 791 7.55 0.05 41.93
CA TYR A 791 8.45 -1.10 42.01
C TYR A 791 9.90 -0.71 42.32
N LEU A 792 10.26 0.55 42.09
CA LEU A 792 11.61 1.05 42.26
C LEU A 792 12.24 0.72 43.65
N PRO A 793 11.53 0.81 44.80
CA PRO A 793 12.10 0.40 46.08
C PRO A 793 12.45 -1.10 46.13
N THR A 794 11.58 -1.96 45.58
CA THR A 794 11.81 -3.40 45.50
C THR A 794 12.96 -3.74 44.58
N LEU A 795 13.07 -3.04 43.44
CA LEU A 795 14.21 -3.19 42.53
C LEU A 795 15.52 -2.81 43.22
N LYS A 796 15.55 -1.70 43.98
CA LYS A 796 16.72 -1.27 44.78
C LYS A 796 17.14 -2.35 45.79
N ASP A 797 16.19 -2.86 46.57
CA ASP A 797 16.47 -3.90 47.56
C ASP A 797 16.99 -5.20 46.92
N LYS A 798 16.45 -5.60 45.77
CA LYS A 798 16.89 -6.80 45.03
C LYS A 798 18.29 -6.62 44.46
N LEU A 799 18.53 -5.52 43.75
CA LEU A 799 19.83 -5.22 43.16
C LEU A 799 20.92 -5.08 44.21
N HIS A 800 20.65 -4.39 45.34
CA HIS A 800 21.62 -4.26 46.43
C HIS A 800 21.95 -5.60 47.11
N LYS A 801 21.00 -6.54 47.16
CA LYS A 801 21.26 -7.91 47.64
C LYS A 801 22.09 -8.75 46.66
N MET A 802 21.92 -8.53 45.37
CA MET A 802 22.66 -9.25 44.32
C MET A 802 24.07 -8.69 44.15
N VAL A 803 24.19 -7.37 44.13
CA VAL A 803 25.42 -6.62 43.93
C VAL A 803 25.39 -5.42 44.90
N SER A 804 26.11 -5.53 46.01
CA SER A 804 26.12 -4.50 47.07
C SER A 804 26.56 -3.13 46.56
N ASP A 805 27.37 -3.11 45.50
CA ASP A 805 28.01 -1.91 44.97
C ASP A 805 27.23 -1.31 43.77
N CYS A 806 26.07 -1.88 43.43
CA CYS A 806 25.21 -1.39 42.37
C CYS A 806 24.67 0.00 42.70
N ILE A 807 24.78 0.94 41.74
CA ILE A 807 24.23 2.29 41.86
C ILE A 807 23.01 2.41 40.96
N ILE A 808 21.91 2.90 41.51
CA ILE A 808 20.63 3.07 40.81
C ILE A 808 20.29 4.56 40.84
N GLU A 809 20.26 5.18 39.67
CA GLU A 809 19.95 6.58 39.43
C GLU A 809 18.48 6.71 38.98
N PRO A 810 17.55 7.01 39.90
CA PRO A 810 16.12 6.99 39.60
C PRO A 810 15.64 8.22 38.81
N ASP A 811 16.44 9.29 38.82
CA ASP A 811 16.20 10.56 38.14
C ASP A 811 17.14 10.70 36.93
N TYR A 812 17.40 9.58 36.24
CA TYR A 812 18.26 9.54 35.08
C TYR A 812 17.62 10.30 33.91
N ASP A 813 18.26 11.40 33.50
CA ASP A 813 17.94 12.09 32.27
C ASP A 813 18.86 11.55 31.15
N PRO A 814 18.30 10.87 30.12
CA PRO A 814 19.12 10.30 29.05
C PRO A 814 19.76 11.35 28.15
N THR A 815 19.36 12.61 28.28
CA THR A 815 19.91 13.75 27.55
C THR A 815 20.96 14.53 28.34
N GLU A 816 21.08 14.29 29.66
CA GLU A 816 22.06 14.99 30.50
C GLU A 816 23.47 14.41 30.28
N PRO A 817 24.45 15.25 29.88
CA PRO A 817 25.81 14.80 29.65
C PRO A 817 26.55 14.50 30.95
N ASN A 818 27.45 13.51 30.91
CA ASN A 818 28.30 13.21 32.06
C ASN A 818 29.46 14.22 32.17
N ALA A 819 30.11 14.28 33.34
CA ALA A 819 31.17 15.26 33.61
C ALA A 819 32.34 15.19 32.61
N LYS A 820 32.67 13.99 32.10
CA LYS A 820 33.73 13.80 31.10
C LYS A 820 33.33 14.42 29.76
N GLU A 821 32.09 14.22 29.32
CA GLU A 821 31.57 14.81 28.08
C GLU A 821 31.42 16.33 28.19
N VAL A 822 31.04 16.84 29.37
CA VAL A 822 30.99 18.29 29.63
C VAL A 822 32.40 18.89 29.61
N GLU A 823 33.40 18.19 30.15
CA GLU A 823 34.81 18.61 30.10
C GLU A 823 35.35 18.60 28.67
N GLU A 824 34.95 17.62 27.85
CA GLU A 824 35.45 17.42 26.48
C GLU A 824 34.76 18.33 25.45
N PHE A 825 33.43 18.46 25.51
CA PHE A 825 32.64 19.15 24.47
C PHE A 825 31.97 20.44 24.96
N GLY A 826 31.95 20.69 26.26
CA GLY A 826 31.10 21.72 26.86
C GLY A 826 29.65 21.26 27.02
N TYR A 827 28.95 21.82 28.00
CA TYR A 827 27.62 21.34 28.42
C TYR A 827 26.59 21.30 27.27
N ASP A 828 26.47 22.37 26.49
CA ASP A 828 25.45 22.46 25.44
C ASP A 828 25.68 21.45 24.30
N LYS A 829 26.93 21.31 23.82
CA LYS A 829 27.26 20.33 22.77
C LYS A 829 27.09 18.90 23.27
N ALA A 830 27.57 18.62 24.49
CA ALA A 830 27.45 17.30 25.09
C ALA A 830 25.97 16.88 25.27
N ARG A 831 25.10 17.83 25.66
CA ARG A 831 23.66 17.61 25.77
C ARG A 831 23.00 17.34 24.42
N ILE A 832 23.40 18.04 23.35
CA ILE A 832 22.90 17.77 21.99
C ILE A 832 23.30 16.36 21.54
N LEU A 833 24.58 15.99 21.71
CA LEU A 833 25.07 14.66 21.35
C LEU A 833 24.33 13.55 22.11
N ARG A 834 24.11 13.74 23.41
CA ARG A 834 23.32 12.80 24.24
C ARG A 834 21.87 12.70 23.79
N SER A 835 21.26 13.81 23.37
CA SER A 835 19.90 13.81 22.83
C SER A 835 19.80 13.00 21.53
N PHE A 836 20.79 13.10 20.63
CA PHE A 836 20.86 12.27 19.43
C PHE A 836 21.06 10.79 19.75
N THR A 837 22.01 10.47 20.62
CA THR A 837 22.27 9.08 21.04
C THR A 837 21.07 8.46 21.73
N PHE A 838 20.31 9.24 22.51
CA PHE A 838 19.05 8.79 23.09
C PHE A 838 17.98 8.56 22.02
N ARG A 839 17.83 9.45 21.04
CA ARG A 839 16.85 9.30 19.95
C ARG A 839 17.11 8.04 19.13
N ASP A 840 18.34 7.80 18.71
CA ASP A 840 18.73 6.57 18.00
C ASP A 840 18.41 5.30 18.81
N ARG A 841 18.72 5.33 20.11
CA ARG A 841 18.37 4.23 21.02
C ARG A 841 16.86 4.06 21.16
N ALA A 842 16.10 5.16 21.30
CA ALA A 842 14.64 5.13 21.41
C ALA A 842 14.01 4.55 20.14
N GLU A 843 14.49 4.91 18.95
CA GLU A 843 14.03 4.34 17.66
C GLU A 843 14.29 2.84 17.59
N ARG A 844 15.49 2.37 17.97
CA ARG A 844 15.77 0.93 18.07
C ARG A 844 14.82 0.23 19.04
N MET A 845 14.58 0.82 20.21
CA MET A 845 13.64 0.26 21.19
C MET A 845 12.19 0.24 20.70
N ILE A 846 11.78 1.21 19.89
CA ILE A 846 10.46 1.24 19.24
C ILE A 846 10.29 0.06 18.27
N HIS A 847 11.38 -0.32 17.59
CA HIS A 847 11.35 -1.42 16.61
C HIS A 847 11.56 -2.80 17.21
N GLU A 848 12.37 -2.93 18.25
CA GLU A 848 12.86 -4.21 18.76
C GLU A 848 12.20 -4.65 20.07
N ALA A 849 11.62 -3.72 20.83
CA ALA A 849 11.08 -4.03 22.16
C ALA A 849 9.60 -4.46 22.12
N LEU A 850 9.11 -4.95 23.26
CA LEU A 850 7.69 -5.23 23.46
C LEU A 850 6.86 -3.94 23.26
N PRO A 851 5.60 -4.03 22.77
CA PRO A 851 4.78 -2.86 22.43
C PRO A 851 4.69 -1.79 23.52
N LYS A 852 4.68 -2.20 24.80
CA LYS A 852 4.64 -1.28 25.95
C LYS A 852 5.92 -0.47 26.13
N ALA A 853 7.08 -1.07 25.90
CA ALA A 853 8.36 -0.39 25.95
C ALA A 853 8.49 0.59 24.77
N ALA A 854 8.12 0.13 23.56
CA ALA A 854 8.09 0.97 22.37
C ALA A 854 7.25 2.25 22.58
N ALA A 855 6.03 2.10 23.12
CA ALA A 855 5.16 3.24 23.40
C ALA A 855 5.73 4.20 24.47
N PHE A 856 6.40 3.67 25.50
CA PHE A 856 7.06 4.49 26.53
C PHE A 856 8.25 5.31 25.97
N TYR A 857 9.09 4.71 25.12
CA TYR A 857 10.19 5.43 24.47
C TYR A 857 9.68 6.48 23.47
N ALA A 858 8.57 6.21 22.78
CA ALA A 858 7.93 7.20 21.90
C ALA A 858 7.43 8.42 22.68
N ASP A 859 6.78 8.22 23.84
CA ASP A 859 6.31 9.33 24.70
C ASP A 859 7.48 10.17 25.25
N LEU A 860 8.56 9.52 25.70
CA LEU A 860 9.79 10.20 26.17
C LEU A 860 10.48 11.01 25.06
N ALA A 861 10.61 10.44 23.86
CA ALA A 861 11.25 11.09 22.74
C ALA A 861 10.48 12.33 22.25
N MET A 862 9.14 12.30 22.33
CA MET A 862 8.28 13.43 21.95
C MET A 862 8.09 14.46 23.08
N GLY A 863 8.18 14.06 24.35
CA GLY A 863 7.99 14.93 25.51
C GLY A 863 9.11 15.97 25.74
N GLY A 864 10.32 15.71 25.26
CA GLY A 864 11.51 16.57 25.46
C GLY A 864 11.57 17.83 24.59
N GLU A 865 10.63 18.04 23.66
CA GLU A 865 10.73 19.08 22.64
C GLU A 865 10.42 20.52 23.12
N LYS A 866 9.93 20.70 24.35
CA LYS A 866 9.49 22.04 24.83
C LYS A 866 10.60 22.96 25.36
N GLU A 867 11.84 22.49 25.54
CA GLU A 867 12.90 23.28 26.20
C GLU A 867 14.22 23.45 25.43
N MET A 868 14.31 23.03 24.17
CA MET A 868 15.55 23.14 23.39
C MET A 868 15.74 24.56 22.81
N VAL A 869 16.42 25.44 23.56
CA VAL A 869 16.89 26.75 23.08
C VAL A 869 18.15 26.53 22.23
N ILE A 870 18.06 26.79 20.93
CA ILE A 870 19.17 26.60 19.98
C ILE A 870 20.18 27.74 20.15
N LEU A 871 21.40 27.42 20.60
CA LEU A 871 22.58 28.28 20.49
C LEU A 871 23.39 27.86 19.26
N ASP A 872 23.66 28.81 18.36
CA ASP A 872 24.50 28.63 17.17
C ASP A 872 25.93 28.25 17.57
N ILE A 873 26.42 27.07 17.17
CA ILE A 873 27.84 26.70 17.28
C ILE A 873 28.37 26.13 15.95
N ASP A 874 29.56 26.58 15.57
CA ASP A 874 30.32 26.34 14.34
C ASP A 874 30.86 24.87 14.26
N GLU A 875 30.65 24.20 13.12
CA GLU A 875 30.77 22.72 12.92
C GLU A 875 32.21 22.18 12.71
N LYS A 876 33.27 22.98 12.80
CA LYS A 876 34.63 22.57 12.37
C LYS A 876 35.38 21.55 13.24
N GLU A 877 34.79 20.99 14.30
CA GLU A 877 35.51 20.10 15.23
C GLU A 877 34.98 18.65 15.32
N MET A 878 33.89 18.28 14.62
CA MET A 878 33.35 16.90 14.70
C MET A 878 33.93 15.90 13.68
N ASP A 879 34.58 16.35 12.61
CA ASP A 879 35.06 15.46 11.53
C ASP A 879 36.38 14.70 11.84
N ILE A 880 36.91 14.79 13.07
CA ILE A 880 38.20 14.15 13.43
C ILE A 880 38.02 12.71 13.96
N LEU A 881 36.81 12.24 14.25
CA LEU A 881 36.62 10.96 14.99
C LEU A 881 36.08 9.76 14.18
N GLU A 882 35.74 9.89 12.89
CA GLU A 882 35.14 8.79 12.11
C GLU A 882 36.01 8.22 10.96
N ASN A 883 37.28 8.61 10.82
CA ASN A 883 38.12 8.24 9.67
C ASN A 883 39.13 7.09 9.87
N GLU A 884 38.95 6.22 10.87
CA GLU A 884 39.76 4.99 10.99
C GLU A 884 38.85 3.76 11.13
N GLU A 885 38.49 3.15 10.00
CA GLU A 885 38.25 1.70 9.78
C GLU A 885 37.19 1.46 8.67
N GLN A 886 37.63 1.40 7.41
CA GLN A 886 37.08 0.47 6.41
C GLN A 886 37.97 0.43 5.16
N GLU A 887 38.90 -0.52 5.13
CA GLU A 887 39.62 -0.95 3.93
C GLU A 887 38.79 -2.01 3.17
N ASP A 888 38.68 -1.80 1.87
CA ASP A 888 38.65 -2.77 0.75
C ASP A 888 37.75 -4.03 0.82
N GLU A 889 36.62 -3.98 0.11
CA GLU A 889 36.11 -5.13 -0.65
C GLU A 889 35.66 -4.72 -2.06
N GLU A 890 36.53 -5.00 -3.03
CA GLU A 890 36.32 -4.84 -4.46
C GLU A 890 35.51 -6.05 -4.99
N MET A 891 34.20 -5.88 -5.23
CA MET A 891 33.36 -6.91 -5.85
C MET A 891 33.30 -6.75 -7.38
N VAL A 892 33.85 -7.75 -8.07
CA VAL A 892 33.73 -7.98 -9.51
C VAL A 892 32.29 -8.41 -9.85
N ILE A 893 31.60 -7.64 -10.69
CA ILE A 893 30.34 -8.03 -11.32
C ILE A 893 30.67 -8.58 -12.71
N LEU A 894 30.34 -9.86 -12.94
CA LEU A 894 30.32 -10.49 -14.26
C LEU A 894 28.96 -10.25 -14.91
N ASP A 895 29.01 -9.79 -16.16
CA ASP A 895 27.89 -9.63 -17.08
C ASP A 895 27.24 -10.99 -17.40
N ASP A 896 25.90 -11.05 -17.37
CA ASP A 896 25.11 -12.16 -17.93
C ASP A 896 24.02 -11.62 -18.88
N ASP A 897 24.27 -11.89 -20.17
CA ASP A 897 23.41 -12.04 -21.35
C ASP A 897 21.93 -11.57 -21.33
N GLU A 898 21.65 -10.58 -22.18
CA GLU A 898 20.32 -10.25 -22.70
C GLU A 898 19.87 -11.32 -23.72
N LYS A 899 18.70 -11.93 -23.48
CA LYS A 899 17.94 -12.69 -24.48
C LYS A 899 16.86 -11.81 -25.10
N GLU A 900 17.00 -11.54 -26.40
CA GLU A 900 15.97 -11.02 -27.28
C GLU A 900 14.73 -11.93 -27.27
N ILE A 901 13.54 -11.32 -27.11
CA ILE A 901 12.25 -11.93 -27.42
C ILE A 901 11.64 -11.14 -28.56
N ASP A 902 11.61 -11.75 -29.75
CA ASP A 902 10.80 -11.31 -30.88
C ASP A 902 9.31 -11.53 -30.57
N ILE A 903 8.51 -10.46 -30.62
CA ILE A 903 7.05 -10.53 -30.65
C ILE A 903 6.59 -10.04 -32.03
N LEU A 904 5.98 -10.96 -32.78
CA LEU A 904 5.26 -10.71 -34.03
C LEU A 904 3.93 -10.01 -33.71
N GLU A 905 3.79 -8.76 -34.12
CA GLU A 905 2.48 -8.10 -34.25
C GLU A 905 1.90 -8.39 -35.65
N ASN A 906 0.81 -9.16 -35.66
CA ASN A 906 -0.18 -9.22 -36.72
C ASN A 906 -1.43 -8.44 -36.24
N GLU A 907 -2.29 -8.09 -37.20
CA GLU A 907 -3.57 -7.32 -37.09
C GLU A 907 -3.39 -5.83 -37.47
N GLU A 908 -4.21 -5.19 -38.29
CA GLU A 908 -5.52 -5.51 -38.87
C GLU A 908 -5.73 -4.58 -40.09
N GLN A 909 -6.31 -5.11 -41.18
CA GLN A 909 -6.79 -4.31 -42.31
C GLN A 909 -8.24 -3.88 -42.04
N GLU A 910 -8.49 -2.59 -41.87
CA GLU A 910 -9.84 -2.02 -41.91
C GLU A 910 -10.20 -1.56 -43.34
N GLU A 911 -11.37 -2.02 -43.78
CA GLU A 911 -12.05 -1.65 -45.01
C GLU A 911 -12.43 -0.16 -45.02
N VAL A 912 -12.07 0.55 -46.09
CA VAL A 912 -12.56 1.90 -46.37
C VAL A 912 -13.69 1.80 -47.40
N GLU A 913 -14.93 2.01 -46.95
CA GLU A 913 -16.06 2.29 -47.83
C GLU A 913 -15.85 3.64 -48.53
N MET A 914 -15.82 3.61 -49.86
CA MET A 914 -15.75 4.80 -50.71
C MET A 914 -17.15 5.41 -50.89
N ALA A 915 -17.29 6.68 -50.54
CA ALA A 915 -18.36 7.54 -51.02
C ALA A 915 -17.81 8.46 -52.12
N GLU A 916 -18.43 8.39 -53.29
CA GLU A 916 -18.16 9.19 -54.48
C GLU A 916 -18.41 10.68 -54.23
N SER A 917 -17.47 11.53 -54.67
CA SER A 917 -17.75 12.91 -55.06
C SER A 917 -16.63 13.41 -55.96
N THR A 918 -16.97 13.58 -57.23
CA THR A 918 -16.19 14.16 -58.31
C THR A 918 -15.86 15.63 -58.06
N ASP A 919 -14.61 16.05 -58.33
CA ASP A 919 -14.30 17.12 -59.29
C ASP A 919 -12.78 17.41 -59.40
N GLU A 920 -12.25 17.01 -60.56
CA GLU A 920 -11.21 17.57 -61.43
C GLU A 920 -9.92 18.29 -60.92
N CYS A 921 -8.79 17.75 -61.43
CA CYS A 921 -7.63 18.43 -62.08
C CYS A 921 -6.59 19.17 -61.17
N TRP A 922 -5.25 18.98 -61.23
CA TRP A 922 -4.29 18.53 -62.26
C TRP A 922 -3.05 17.85 -61.66
N VAL A 923 -2.40 17.06 -62.51
CA VAL A 923 -1.18 16.23 -62.37
C VAL A 923 0.13 17.01 -62.31
N MET A 924 1.08 16.59 -61.47
CA MET A 924 2.50 16.48 -61.88
C MET A 924 3.25 15.42 -61.05
N VAL A 925 3.43 14.24 -61.64
CA VAL A 925 4.33 13.17 -61.18
C VAL A 925 5.72 13.40 -61.77
N ARG A 926 6.76 13.46 -60.94
CA ARG A 926 8.15 13.18 -61.36
C ARG A 926 8.78 12.18 -60.40
N THR A 927 8.85 10.96 -60.89
CA THR A 927 9.66 9.84 -60.40
C THR A 927 11.15 10.14 -60.68
N LEU A 928 12.04 9.97 -59.71
CA LEU A 928 13.45 9.72 -59.99
C LEU A 928 14.03 8.71 -58.99
N ARG A 929 14.44 7.59 -59.57
CA ARG A 929 15.18 6.46 -58.98
C ARG A 929 16.53 6.93 -58.45
N LEU A 930 16.97 6.38 -57.32
CA LEU A 930 18.38 6.30 -56.96
C LEU A 930 18.83 4.83 -57.01
N GLN A 931 19.77 4.56 -57.91
CA GLN A 931 20.52 3.33 -58.00
C GLN A 931 21.64 3.33 -56.95
N SER A 932 21.82 2.17 -56.32
CA SER A 932 23.00 1.77 -55.56
C SER A 932 24.18 1.50 -56.50
N PRO A 933 25.44 1.71 -56.07
CA PRO A 933 26.57 0.96 -56.61
C PRO A 933 27.21 0.08 -55.53
N MET A 934 27.39 -1.20 -55.90
CA MET A 934 28.41 -2.08 -55.34
C MET A 934 29.81 -1.55 -55.69
N ALA A 935 30.64 -1.36 -54.67
CA ALA A 935 32.02 -1.83 -54.57
C ALA A 935 32.46 -1.70 -53.10
#